data_AF-A0AAV6JGR7-F1
#
_entry.id   AF-A0AAV6JGR7-F1
#
_cell.length_a   1.000
_cell.length_b   1.000
_cell.length_c   1.000
_cell.angle_alpha   90.00
_cell.angle_beta   90.00
_cell.angle_gamma   90.00
#
_symmetry.space_group_name_H-M   'P 1'
#
loop_
_entity.id
_entity.type
_entity.pdbx_description
1 polymer ?
#
loop_
_entity_poly.entity_id
_entity_poly.type
_entity_poly.pdbx_seq_one_letter_code
_entity_poly.pdbx_strand_id
1 'polypeptide(L)'
;MALQGYVFWGLLVLTINSLARVSVATNFSSSFNRTIFPPGFVFGTASSAYQFEGAWKEGGKGLSIYDVFTHKYPDKFSNRSNGDVALDFYHRYKEDVQLMKFMGMDGFRFSISWTRVLPHGKLSGGVNKEGIAFYNSLIDELIANGLQPFVTIFHWDLPQALEDEYLGFLSPRIMDDFVDFAELCFKEFGDRVKHWITMNEPWTFIDNGYNDGALAPGRCSAWMNNDCPAGDSATEPYIAAHNMLLCHGATVKIYKEKYQASQKGQIGITLVTYWFLPYSNSKANVIAAQRALDFMYGWFIDPLVYGKYPEIMRQIVGKRLPEFTPEQAKLVKGSYDFIGLNYYTGNYAANEPSSNSVNVSYSSDSMTNQTTERNGVPIGNPTGVSIFYIFPKGLTDLLIYTKKKYNDPVIYITECGMGDYNNQTTKVGIQDYLRIYFYRRHLGALLNAIKAGVRVKGFFAWAFLDNFEWGSGYTLRGYDILDSIPKFGMALPGYVFWGLFVPMMINSLGHDSVATNFPSSFNRTSFPSDFVVGTASSSYQFEGAWKEGGKGPSMYDIFTHKYPDKFLNRSNGDVAVDFYQRYKASQKGQIGITLVSHWFLPYSNLVHNVKAAQRALDDFMYGWFMNPLTYGEYPETMRSIVGKRLPEFTPEQAKLVKGSCDFIGLNYYTGNYASDVPSANSVNVSYSSDSLANLTTERNGKPIGNPTAVSIFCIFPKGLQELLIYTKEKYNTPVIYITENGMDNVTTKGGVQDYLRIYFYRHHLGAVQNAIKAGVKVKGFFAWAFLDNFEWGSGYTEDVKLMKFMGMDGFRFSISWTRLLPSLKPFVTMFHWDLPQALEDEYGGFLSPRIVDDFANFTELCYKEFGDRVKHWITINEPWTYASQGYDIGALAPGRCSAWRKNDCPAGDSATEPYIVAHHMLLSHGAAVKVYKDKYQACQKGQIGITLVSQWYVPYSNSKSNVEAAQRALDFMYGWFMNPLTYGDYPETMRSIVGKRLPKFTHEQVKLVNGSFDFIGLNYYSGNFASNDPSANSVNDSYSSDSLANLTVERHGKLIGTPLYLMWNVIGRAGVTVKGFFAWAFLDNFEWGSGYTLRFGLGYVDYHDNLKRYPKDSALWFRKFNLKDEEY
;
A
#
# COMPACT_ATOMS: atom_id res chain seq x y z
N MET A 1 24.00 -61.01 22.02
CA MET A 1 25.19 -60.79 21.16
C MET A 1 24.71 -59.95 19.99
N ALA A 2 24.64 -58.63 20.10
CA ALA A 2 25.74 -57.65 20.22
C ALA A 2 26.40 -57.34 18.86
N LEU A 3 26.10 -56.11 18.41
CA LEU A 3 26.95 -55.12 17.72
C LEU A 3 27.61 -55.38 16.35
N GLN A 4 27.39 -54.35 15.50
CA GLN A 4 28.31 -53.67 14.57
C GLN A 4 28.63 -54.27 13.19
N GLY A 5 28.44 -53.46 12.15
CA GLY A 5 29.09 -53.62 10.84
C GLY A 5 28.43 -52.87 9.68
N TYR A 6 29.01 -51.75 9.27
CA TYR A 6 28.64 -50.78 8.23
C TYR A 6 28.37 -51.32 6.79
N VAL A 7 27.54 -50.59 6.03
CA VAL A 7 27.75 -50.00 4.66
C VAL A 7 26.43 -49.96 3.84
N PHE A 8 26.24 -48.88 3.04
CA PHE A 8 25.13 -48.49 2.12
C PHE A 8 24.07 -47.55 2.75
N TRP A 9 23.92 -46.25 2.44
CA TRP A 9 24.20 -45.43 1.25
C TRP A 9 24.56 -43.99 1.65
N GLY A 10 25.59 -43.40 1.05
CA GLY A 10 25.93 -41.98 1.22
C GLY A 10 26.50 -41.36 -0.06
N LEU A 11 26.05 -40.13 -0.36
CA LEU A 11 26.60 -39.09 -1.25
C LEU A 11 26.40 -39.24 -2.77
N LEU A 12 25.32 -38.60 -3.31
CA LEU A 12 25.41 -37.60 -4.41
C LEU A 12 24.06 -36.91 -4.74
N VAL A 13 23.47 -36.07 -3.86
CA VAL A 13 22.56 -34.97 -4.30
C VAL A 13 22.69 -33.77 -3.36
N LEU A 14 23.82 -33.08 -3.46
CA LEU A 14 23.96 -31.66 -3.11
C LEU A 14 24.22 -30.95 -4.43
N THR A 15 23.17 -30.40 -5.06
CA THR A 15 23.18 -29.16 -5.90
C THR A 15 21.84 -29.04 -6.66
N ILE A 16 21.32 -27.80 -6.71
CA ILE A 16 20.16 -27.30 -7.49
C ILE A 16 18.76 -27.62 -6.91
N ASN A 17 18.39 -26.88 -5.86
CA ASN A 17 17.02 -26.36 -5.74
C ASN A 17 17.10 -24.91 -5.21
N SER A 18 17.80 -24.08 -5.98
CA SER A 18 17.64 -22.63 -5.94
C SER A 18 16.30 -22.28 -6.59
N LEU A 19 15.21 -22.24 -5.82
CA LEU A 19 14.06 -21.42 -6.20
C LEU A 19 14.51 -19.96 -6.09
N ALA A 20 14.99 -19.44 -7.21
CA ALA A 20 15.32 -18.04 -7.36
C ALA A 20 14.06 -17.21 -7.10
N ARG A 21 13.91 -16.67 -5.89
CA ARG A 21 13.13 -15.45 -5.70
C ARG A 21 13.92 -14.34 -6.39
N VAL A 22 13.66 -14.16 -7.68
CA VAL A 22 14.09 -12.97 -8.40
C VAL A 22 13.38 -11.78 -7.73
N SER A 23 14.13 -10.99 -6.98
CA SER A 23 13.70 -9.65 -6.58
C SER A 23 13.59 -8.81 -7.86
N VAL A 24 12.38 -8.65 -8.38
CA VAL A 24 12.13 -7.72 -9.48
C VAL A 24 12.12 -6.32 -8.88
N ALA A 25 13.26 -5.64 -8.93
CA ALA A 25 13.36 -4.22 -8.66
C ALA A 25 12.46 -3.44 -9.64
N THR A 26 11.43 -2.76 -9.14
CA THR A 26 10.53 -1.89 -9.92
C THR A 26 11.04 -0.44 -9.94
N ASN A 27 12.25 -0.22 -10.45
CA ASN A 27 12.66 1.13 -10.86
C ASN A 27 11.89 1.49 -12.15
N PHE A 28 10.74 2.16 -12.02
CA PHE A 28 9.98 2.68 -13.15
C PHE A 28 9.52 4.12 -12.93
N SER A 29 9.77 4.97 -13.93
CA SER A 29 9.49 6.41 -13.98
C SER A 29 8.04 6.79 -13.61
N SER A 30 7.91 7.92 -12.90
CA SER A 30 6.69 8.64 -12.52
C SER A 30 5.85 9.20 -13.70
N SER A 31 6.21 8.84 -14.95
CA SER A 31 5.61 9.37 -16.19
C SER A 31 4.63 8.44 -16.91
N PHE A 32 4.44 7.19 -16.46
CA PHE A 32 3.54 6.24 -17.13
C PHE A 32 2.07 6.43 -16.66
N ASN A 33 1.29 7.22 -17.41
CA ASN A 33 -0.11 7.53 -17.12
C ASN A 33 -0.95 7.57 -18.42
N ARG A 34 -2.27 7.79 -18.33
CA ARG A 34 -3.16 7.80 -19.51
C ARG A 34 -2.82 8.89 -20.53
N THR A 35 -2.17 9.99 -20.12
CA THR A 35 -1.85 11.12 -21.01
C THR A 35 -0.72 10.83 -21.99
N ILE A 36 0.01 9.71 -21.84
CA ILE A 36 1.04 9.29 -22.81
C ILE A 36 0.44 8.57 -24.04
N PHE A 37 -0.84 8.21 -23.97
CA PHE A 37 -1.58 7.64 -25.09
C PHE A 37 -2.24 8.76 -25.90
N PRO A 38 -2.53 8.54 -27.19
CA PRO A 38 -3.14 9.56 -28.03
C PRO A 38 -4.48 10.04 -27.46
N PRO A 39 -4.85 11.32 -27.65
CA PRO A 39 -6.17 11.82 -27.27
C PRO A 39 -7.30 10.97 -27.87
N GLY A 40 -8.32 10.68 -27.06
CA GLY A 40 -9.44 9.82 -27.44
C GLY A 40 -9.12 8.33 -27.42
N PHE A 41 -7.98 7.90 -26.88
CA PHE A 41 -7.69 6.50 -26.64
C PHE A 41 -8.58 5.96 -25.51
N VAL A 42 -9.33 4.89 -25.80
CA VAL A 42 -10.30 4.28 -24.87
C VAL A 42 -9.59 3.27 -23.99
N PHE A 43 -9.63 3.46 -22.68
CA PHE A 43 -9.29 2.41 -21.72
C PHE A 43 -10.57 1.80 -21.19
N GLY A 44 -10.77 0.51 -21.43
CA GLY A 44 -11.98 -0.18 -21.02
C GLY A 44 -11.71 -1.52 -20.37
N THR A 45 -12.80 -2.20 -20.09
CA THR A 45 -12.80 -3.60 -19.63
C THR A 45 -13.86 -4.39 -20.39
N ALA A 46 -13.76 -5.71 -20.37
CA ALA A 46 -14.56 -6.60 -21.19
C ALA A 46 -15.23 -7.72 -20.39
N SER A 47 -16.38 -8.18 -20.88
CA SER A 47 -17.17 -9.31 -20.41
C SER A 47 -17.82 -10.07 -21.57
N SER A 48 -18.39 -11.24 -21.25
CA SER A 48 -19.28 -11.98 -22.15
C SER A 48 -20.52 -12.48 -21.41
N ALA A 49 -21.61 -12.68 -22.15
CA ALA A 49 -22.92 -12.97 -21.58
C ALA A 49 -22.93 -14.27 -20.76
N TYR A 50 -22.48 -15.39 -21.32
CA TYR A 50 -22.49 -16.67 -20.60
C TYR A 50 -21.55 -16.69 -19.39
N GLN A 51 -20.44 -15.94 -19.45
CA GLN A 51 -19.46 -15.89 -18.37
C GLN A 51 -19.90 -14.98 -17.22
N PHE A 52 -20.78 -13.99 -17.46
CA PHE A 52 -21.15 -12.96 -16.50
C PHE A 52 -22.62 -12.99 -16.06
N GLU A 53 -23.56 -13.11 -17.00
CA GLU A 53 -24.98 -12.80 -16.77
C GLU A 53 -25.66 -13.72 -15.77
N GLY A 54 -25.50 -15.04 -15.93
CA GLY A 54 -26.34 -16.00 -15.23
C GLY A 54 -27.80 -15.91 -15.62
N ALA A 55 -28.69 -16.18 -14.64
CA ALA A 55 -30.13 -16.11 -14.82
C ALA A 55 -30.59 -16.90 -16.06
N TRP A 56 -30.02 -18.11 -16.24
CA TRP A 56 -30.02 -18.84 -17.50
C TRP A 56 -31.41 -19.26 -18.01
N LYS A 57 -32.39 -19.33 -17.11
CA LYS A 57 -33.81 -19.67 -17.34
C LYS A 57 -34.78 -18.52 -17.01
N GLU A 58 -34.27 -17.36 -16.62
CA GLU A 58 -35.10 -16.25 -16.18
C GLU A 58 -35.48 -15.32 -17.34
N GLY A 59 -36.53 -14.54 -17.13
CA GLY A 59 -36.99 -13.50 -18.05
C GLY A 59 -37.28 -14.00 -19.47
N GLY A 60 -37.68 -15.26 -19.64
CA GLY A 60 -37.99 -15.85 -20.94
C GLY A 60 -36.77 -16.23 -21.81
N LYS A 61 -35.55 -16.25 -21.26
CA LYS A 61 -34.34 -16.69 -21.98
C LYS A 61 -34.46 -18.16 -22.43
N GLY A 62 -34.03 -18.44 -23.67
CA GLY A 62 -33.90 -19.79 -24.22
C GLY A 62 -32.58 -20.48 -23.85
N LEU A 63 -32.43 -21.75 -24.24
CA LEU A 63 -31.21 -22.52 -23.98
C LEU A 63 -30.14 -22.23 -25.04
N SER A 64 -28.92 -21.96 -24.58
CA SER A 64 -27.72 -21.93 -25.42
C SER A 64 -27.04 -23.30 -25.45
N ILE A 65 -26.14 -23.49 -26.41
CA ILE A 65 -25.31 -24.70 -26.47
C ILE A 65 -24.49 -24.89 -25.21
N TYR A 66 -24.07 -23.82 -24.53
CA TYR A 66 -23.31 -23.92 -23.29
C TYR A 66 -24.18 -24.30 -22.09
N ASP A 67 -25.43 -23.83 -22.02
CA ASP A 67 -26.39 -24.27 -21.01
C ASP A 67 -26.50 -25.80 -21.07
N VAL A 68 -26.80 -26.34 -22.25
CA VAL A 68 -26.97 -27.80 -22.43
C VAL A 68 -25.66 -28.56 -22.26
N PHE A 69 -24.56 -28.06 -22.81
CA PHE A 69 -23.27 -28.75 -22.78
C PHE A 69 -22.72 -28.87 -21.35
N THR A 70 -22.79 -27.81 -20.54
CA THR A 70 -22.34 -27.85 -19.14
C THR A 70 -23.20 -28.76 -18.27
N HIS A 71 -24.52 -28.80 -18.46
CA HIS A 71 -25.39 -29.75 -17.74
C HIS A 71 -25.24 -31.20 -18.19
N LYS A 72 -24.98 -31.43 -19.49
CA LYS A 72 -24.88 -32.78 -20.06
C LYS A 72 -23.50 -33.42 -19.85
N TYR A 73 -22.44 -32.61 -19.88
CA TYR A 73 -21.05 -33.08 -19.77
C TYR A 73 -20.29 -32.33 -18.66
N PRO A 74 -20.77 -32.39 -17.39
CA PRO A 74 -20.17 -31.64 -16.30
C PRO A 74 -18.70 -32.02 -16.04
N ASP A 75 -18.30 -33.24 -16.39
CA ASP A 75 -16.93 -33.74 -16.19
C ASP A 75 -15.89 -33.10 -17.13
N LYS A 76 -16.33 -32.39 -18.17
CA LYS A 76 -15.44 -31.60 -19.05
C LYS A 76 -15.00 -30.27 -18.41
N PHE A 77 -15.47 -29.95 -17.20
CA PHE A 77 -15.20 -28.70 -16.50
C PHE A 77 -14.47 -28.98 -15.19
N SER A 78 -13.37 -28.27 -14.92
CA SER A 78 -12.38 -28.59 -13.85
C SER A 78 -12.97 -28.75 -12.43
N ASN A 79 -14.12 -28.16 -12.15
CA ASN A 79 -14.87 -28.29 -10.89
C ASN A 79 -16.36 -28.64 -11.10
N ARG A 80 -16.71 -29.21 -12.28
CA ARG A 80 -18.09 -29.55 -12.68
C ARG A 80 -19.09 -28.38 -12.58
N SER A 81 -18.58 -27.14 -12.69
CA SER A 81 -19.39 -25.93 -12.61
C SER A 81 -20.04 -25.56 -13.95
N ASN A 82 -20.98 -24.62 -13.90
CA ASN A 82 -21.70 -24.09 -15.07
C ASN A 82 -21.91 -22.57 -14.94
N GLY A 83 -22.50 -21.97 -15.98
CA GLY A 83 -22.82 -20.54 -16.06
C GLY A 83 -24.23 -20.18 -15.59
N ASP A 84 -24.93 -21.07 -14.87
CA ASP A 84 -26.34 -20.88 -14.52
C ASP A 84 -26.60 -19.57 -13.75
N VAL A 85 -25.69 -19.29 -12.82
CA VAL A 85 -25.66 -18.06 -12.00
C VAL A 85 -24.51 -17.15 -12.43
N ALA A 86 -23.36 -17.69 -12.77
CA ALA A 86 -22.16 -16.91 -13.09
C ALA A 86 -21.88 -15.86 -11.99
N LEU A 87 -21.84 -14.57 -12.35
CA LEU A 87 -21.65 -13.46 -11.42
C LEU A 87 -22.97 -12.80 -11.01
N ASP A 88 -24.08 -13.33 -11.53
CA ASP A 88 -25.41 -12.76 -11.43
C ASP A 88 -25.49 -11.34 -12.03
N PHE A 89 -24.70 -11.07 -13.07
CA PHE A 89 -24.62 -9.75 -13.71
C PHE A 89 -25.97 -9.31 -14.29
N TYR A 90 -26.83 -10.27 -14.69
CA TYR A 90 -28.20 -9.97 -15.14
C TYR A 90 -29.00 -9.16 -14.11
N HIS A 91 -28.80 -9.43 -12.82
CA HIS A 91 -29.44 -8.70 -11.73
C HIS A 91 -28.57 -7.57 -11.16
N ARG A 92 -27.25 -7.70 -11.25
CA ARG A 92 -26.26 -6.86 -10.52
C ARG A 92 -25.49 -5.87 -11.38
N TYR A 93 -25.82 -5.75 -12.67
CA TYR A 93 -25.08 -4.89 -13.61
C TYR A 93 -24.96 -3.43 -13.17
N LYS A 94 -25.91 -2.91 -12.38
CA LYS A 94 -25.84 -1.52 -11.90
C LYS A 94 -24.70 -1.34 -10.91
N GLU A 95 -24.55 -2.24 -9.95
CA GLU A 95 -23.42 -2.26 -9.02
C GLU A 95 -22.10 -2.38 -9.77
N ASP A 96 -22.07 -3.25 -10.77
CA ASP A 96 -20.89 -3.54 -11.58
C ASP A 96 -20.48 -2.33 -12.45
N VAL A 97 -21.44 -1.61 -13.04
CA VAL A 97 -21.19 -0.34 -13.77
C VAL A 97 -20.62 0.74 -12.83
N GLN A 98 -21.11 0.83 -11.60
CA GLN A 98 -20.54 1.77 -10.62
C GLN A 98 -19.09 1.43 -10.29
N LEU A 99 -18.74 0.13 -10.22
CA LEU A 99 -17.36 -0.30 -10.00
C LEU A 99 -16.47 0.03 -11.22
N MET A 100 -16.94 -0.14 -12.45
CA MET A 100 -16.19 0.30 -13.65
C MET A 100 -15.96 1.81 -13.67
N LYS A 101 -16.98 2.59 -13.31
CA LYS A 101 -16.87 4.05 -13.18
C LYS A 101 -15.87 4.43 -12.11
N PHE A 102 -15.92 3.76 -10.97
CA PHE A 102 -14.98 3.95 -9.87
C PHE A 102 -13.53 3.64 -10.30
N MET A 103 -13.31 2.62 -11.14
CA MET A 103 -12.01 2.31 -11.73
C MET A 103 -11.54 3.29 -12.81
N GLY A 104 -12.44 4.15 -13.31
CA GLY A 104 -12.13 5.16 -14.33
C GLY A 104 -12.06 4.60 -15.75
N MET A 105 -12.88 3.60 -16.06
CA MET A 105 -12.98 3.07 -17.42
C MET A 105 -13.77 4.01 -18.33
N ASP A 106 -13.32 4.16 -19.58
CA ASP A 106 -14.00 4.94 -20.63
C ASP A 106 -15.02 4.09 -21.41
N GLY A 107 -14.89 2.77 -21.36
CA GLY A 107 -15.66 1.87 -22.19
C GLY A 107 -15.84 0.50 -21.55
N PHE A 108 -17.00 -0.10 -21.82
CA PHE A 108 -17.31 -1.46 -21.43
C PHE A 108 -17.66 -2.26 -22.65
N ARG A 109 -16.89 -3.32 -22.90
CA ARG A 109 -17.19 -4.30 -23.93
C ARG A 109 -17.99 -5.45 -23.33
N PHE A 110 -19.19 -5.70 -23.82
CA PHE A 110 -20.01 -6.83 -23.37
C PHE A 110 -20.67 -7.50 -24.57
N SER A 111 -21.17 -8.72 -24.41
CA SER A 111 -21.95 -9.39 -25.45
C SER A 111 -23.44 -9.43 -25.14
N ILE A 112 -24.25 -9.43 -26.19
CA ILE A 112 -25.69 -9.70 -26.09
C ILE A 112 -25.88 -11.20 -26.19
N SER A 113 -26.65 -11.79 -25.28
CA SER A 113 -27.00 -13.20 -25.40
C SER A 113 -28.06 -13.42 -26.46
N TRP A 114 -27.73 -14.17 -27.51
CA TRP A 114 -28.67 -14.47 -28.60
C TRP A 114 -29.92 -15.14 -28.04
N THR A 115 -29.73 -16.12 -27.17
CA THR A 115 -30.84 -16.87 -26.54
C THR A 115 -31.70 -16.04 -25.59
N ARG A 116 -31.16 -14.94 -25.04
CA ARG A 116 -31.94 -14.03 -24.20
C ARG A 116 -32.83 -13.12 -25.04
N VAL A 117 -32.40 -12.74 -26.25
CA VAL A 117 -33.16 -11.87 -27.15
C VAL A 117 -34.12 -12.66 -28.05
N LEU A 118 -33.65 -13.79 -28.60
CA LEU A 118 -34.41 -14.73 -29.42
C LEU A 118 -34.34 -16.13 -28.78
N PRO A 119 -35.28 -16.49 -27.88
CA PRO A 119 -35.25 -17.76 -27.14
C PRO A 119 -35.24 -19.01 -28.01
N HIS A 120 -35.81 -18.93 -29.20
CA HIS A 120 -35.84 -20.01 -30.20
C HIS A 120 -34.83 -19.80 -31.33
N GLY A 121 -33.89 -18.86 -31.16
CA GLY A 121 -32.86 -18.48 -32.13
C GLY A 121 -33.34 -17.64 -33.31
N LYS A 122 -34.62 -17.72 -33.69
CA LYS A 122 -35.17 -17.06 -34.89
C LYS A 122 -36.19 -15.97 -34.55
N LEU A 123 -36.28 -14.95 -35.39
CA LEU A 123 -37.34 -13.92 -35.29
C LEU A 123 -38.75 -14.53 -35.38
N SER A 124 -38.94 -15.55 -36.22
CA SER A 124 -40.22 -16.26 -36.36
C SER A 124 -40.64 -17.00 -35.08
N GLY A 125 -39.69 -17.30 -34.20
CA GLY A 125 -39.94 -17.88 -32.87
C GLY A 125 -40.36 -16.84 -31.82
N GLY A 126 -40.33 -15.56 -32.15
CA GLY A 126 -40.69 -14.46 -31.25
C GLY A 126 -39.49 -13.79 -30.59
N VAL A 127 -39.66 -12.50 -30.29
CA VAL A 127 -38.67 -11.66 -29.61
C VAL A 127 -38.99 -11.58 -28.13
N ASN A 128 -37.98 -11.83 -27.29
CA ASN A 128 -38.10 -11.66 -25.86
C ASN A 128 -37.92 -10.19 -25.46
N LYS A 129 -39.04 -9.51 -25.17
CA LYS A 129 -39.05 -8.10 -24.79
C LYS A 129 -38.35 -7.83 -23.45
N GLU A 130 -38.33 -8.79 -22.52
CA GLU A 130 -37.63 -8.64 -21.25
C GLU A 130 -36.11 -8.66 -21.44
N GLY A 131 -35.61 -9.56 -22.29
CA GLY A 131 -34.21 -9.56 -22.72
C GLY A 131 -33.79 -8.24 -23.38
N ILE A 132 -34.63 -7.71 -24.27
CA ILE A 132 -34.41 -6.37 -24.87
C ILE A 132 -34.40 -5.27 -23.80
N ALA A 133 -35.32 -5.32 -22.84
CA ALA A 133 -35.39 -4.33 -21.75
C ALA A 133 -34.15 -4.37 -20.85
N PHE A 134 -33.60 -5.56 -20.58
CA PHE A 134 -32.35 -5.72 -19.83
C PHE A 134 -31.18 -5.02 -20.52
N TYR A 135 -30.91 -5.32 -21.80
CA TYR A 135 -29.80 -4.69 -22.52
C TYR A 135 -29.99 -3.20 -22.73
N ASN A 136 -31.23 -2.73 -22.97
CA ASN A 136 -31.53 -1.31 -22.97
C ASN A 136 -31.14 -0.64 -21.65
N SER A 137 -31.53 -1.25 -20.53
CA SER A 137 -31.23 -0.72 -19.20
C SER A 137 -29.73 -0.73 -18.90
N LEU A 138 -29.00 -1.77 -19.32
CA LEU A 138 -27.54 -1.83 -19.21
C LEU A 138 -26.88 -0.72 -20.05
N ILE A 139 -27.29 -0.55 -21.30
CA ILE A 139 -26.72 0.47 -22.20
C ILE A 139 -26.99 1.87 -21.65
N ASP A 140 -28.21 2.12 -21.17
CA ASP A 140 -28.57 3.40 -20.56
C ASP A 140 -27.77 3.66 -19.28
N GLU A 141 -27.57 2.64 -18.44
CA GLU A 141 -26.74 2.75 -17.23
C GLU A 141 -25.27 3.04 -17.58
N LEU A 142 -24.70 2.39 -18.60
CA LEU A 142 -23.34 2.66 -19.06
C LEU A 142 -23.19 4.12 -19.53
N ILE A 143 -24.09 4.57 -20.40
CA ILE A 143 -24.05 5.93 -20.95
C ILE A 143 -24.28 6.98 -19.86
N ALA A 144 -25.22 6.74 -18.95
CA ALA A 144 -25.46 7.62 -17.80
C ALA A 144 -24.22 7.78 -16.90
N ASN A 145 -23.33 6.79 -16.91
CA ASN A 145 -22.08 6.79 -16.15
C ASN A 145 -20.84 7.19 -16.97
N GLY A 146 -21.03 7.59 -18.23
CA GLY A 146 -19.95 8.06 -19.10
C GLY A 146 -19.12 6.96 -19.76
N LEU A 147 -19.59 5.70 -19.72
CA LEU A 147 -18.92 4.57 -20.37
C LEU A 147 -19.47 4.36 -21.78
N GLN A 148 -18.57 4.16 -22.73
CA GLN A 148 -18.90 3.81 -24.11
C GLN A 148 -19.24 2.32 -24.22
N PRO A 149 -20.44 1.94 -24.69
CA PRO A 149 -20.78 0.54 -24.92
C PRO A 149 -20.11 0.02 -26.20
N PHE A 150 -19.32 -1.05 -26.05
CA PHE A 150 -18.76 -1.84 -27.14
C PHE A 150 -19.49 -3.18 -27.17
N VAL A 151 -20.38 -3.39 -28.14
CA VAL A 151 -21.29 -4.54 -28.11
C VAL A 151 -20.81 -5.65 -29.03
N THR A 152 -20.62 -6.83 -28.48
CA THR A 152 -20.37 -8.07 -29.21
C THR A 152 -21.69 -8.79 -29.48
N ILE A 153 -22.01 -9.06 -30.75
CA ILE A 153 -23.27 -9.71 -31.13
C ILE A 153 -23.20 -11.21 -30.82
N PHE A 154 -22.09 -11.87 -31.13
CA PHE A 154 -21.90 -13.30 -30.83
C PHE A 154 -20.64 -13.55 -30.03
N HIS A 155 -20.82 -14.20 -28.87
CA HIS A 155 -19.73 -14.62 -28.00
C HIS A 155 -19.93 -16.08 -27.56
N TRP A 156 -19.93 -16.97 -28.55
CA TRP A 156 -19.96 -18.45 -28.39
C TRP A 156 -21.28 -19.03 -27.85
N ASP A 157 -22.28 -18.19 -27.58
CA ASP A 157 -23.54 -18.57 -26.93
C ASP A 157 -24.66 -18.90 -27.92
N LEU A 158 -24.37 -19.76 -28.90
CA LEU A 158 -25.32 -20.15 -29.95
C LEU A 158 -26.61 -20.73 -29.33
N PRO A 159 -27.82 -20.38 -29.82
CA PRO A 159 -29.05 -21.02 -29.38
C PRO A 159 -29.07 -22.53 -29.67
N GLN A 160 -29.37 -23.33 -28.64
CA GLN A 160 -29.48 -24.78 -28.78
C GLN A 160 -30.54 -25.18 -29.82
N ALA A 161 -31.61 -24.40 -29.95
CA ALA A 161 -32.64 -24.64 -30.96
C ALA A 161 -32.08 -24.68 -32.40
N LEU A 162 -31.08 -23.85 -32.71
CA LEU A 162 -30.45 -23.81 -34.04
C LEU A 162 -29.42 -24.94 -34.20
N GLU A 163 -28.74 -25.31 -33.12
CA GLU A 163 -27.86 -26.48 -33.08
C GLU A 163 -28.65 -27.78 -33.31
N ASP A 164 -29.80 -27.94 -32.65
CA ASP A 164 -30.67 -29.11 -32.78
C ASP A 164 -31.35 -29.18 -34.17
N GLU A 165 -31.77 -28.03 -34.72
CA GLU A 165 -32.50 -28.01 -35.99
C GLU A 165 -31.59 -28.27 -37.19
N TYR A 166 -30.37 -27.71 -37.20
CA TYR A 166 -29.49 -27.79 -38.37
C TYR A 166 -27.99 -27.73 -38.08
N LEU A 167 -27.56 -28.00 -36.83
CA LEU A 167 -26.15 -28.00 -36.42
C LEU A 167 -25.47 -26.62 -36.50
N GLY A 168 -26.25 -25.55 -36.27
CA GLY A 168 -25.68 -24.22 -36.05
C GLY A 168 -24.80 -23.75 -37.20
N PHE A 169 -23.54 -23.43 -36.89
CA PHE A 169 -22.57 -22.92 -37.85
C PHE A 169 -22.08 -23.94 -38.90
N LEU A 170 -22.42 -25.22 -38.78
CA LEU A 170 -22.14 -26.20 -39.85
C LEU A 170 -23.09 -26.07 -41.03
N SER A 171 -24.21 -25.38 -40.87
CA SER A 171 -25.20 -25.16 -41.93
C SER A 171 -25.15 -23.73 -42.45
N PRO A 172 -25.22 -23.50 -43.78
CA PRO A 172 -25.32 -22.15 -44.33
C PRO A 172 -26.62 -21.43 -43.93
N ARG A 173 -27.63 -22.15 -43.43
CA ARG A 173 -28.91 -21.58 -42.95
C ARG A 173 -28.71 -20.60 -41.79
N ILE A 174 -27.64 -20.78 -40.99
CA ILE A 174 -27.32 -19.91 -39.85
C ILE A 174 -27.10 -18.44 -40.26
N MET A 175 -26.76 -18.20 -41.52
CA MET A 175 -26.46 -16.85 -42.02
C MET A 175 -27.68 -15.93 -41.89
N ASP A 176 -28.85 -16.39 -42.34
CA ASP A 176 -30.06 -15.59 -42.30
C ASP A 176 -30.50 -15.35 -40.85
N ASP A 177 -30.48 -16.40 -40.02
CA ASP A 177 -30.88 -16.30 -38.60
C ASP A 177 -29.92 -15.40 -37.79
N PHE A 178 -28.61 -15.45 -38.07
CA PHE A 178 -27.63 -14.57 -37.43
C PHE A 178 -27.79 -13.12 -37.88
N VAL A 179 -28.04 -12.89 -39.17
CA VAL A 179 -28.29 -11.57 -39.73
C VAL A 179 -29.56 -10.95 -39.14
N ASP A 180 -30.62 -11.74 -39.00
CA ASP A 180 -31.88 -11.33 -38.39
C ASP A 180 -31.69 -10.91 -36.92
N PHE A 181 -30.91 -11.69 -36.17
CA PHE A 181 -30.55 -11.35 -34.79
C PHE A 181 -29.71 -10.06 -34.72
N ALA A 182 -28.69 -9.93 -35.57
CA ALA A 182 -27.85 -8.73 -35.62
C ALA A 182 -28.64 -7.49 -36.03
N GLU A 183 -29.51 -7.59 -37.04
CA GLU A 183 -30.37 -6.51 -37.50
C GLU A 183 -31.36 -6.07 -36.40
N LEU A 184 -31.90 -7.02 -35.63
CA LEU A 184 -32.71 -6.69 -34.45
C LEU A 184 -31.90 -5.90 -33.42
N CYS A 185 -30.67 -6.33 -33.10
CA CYS A 185 -29.78 -5.60 -32.19
C CYS A 185 -29.49 -4.17 -32.69
N PHE A 186 -29.25 -3.98 -33.99
CA PHE A 186 -29.04 -2.65 -34.56
C PHE A 186 -30.28 -1.76 -34.44
N LYS A 187 -31.48 -2.31 -34.65
CA LYS A 187 -32.74 -1.59 -34.50
C LYS A 187 -32.99 -1.15 -33.06
N GLU A 188 -32.79 -2.06 -32.11
CA GLU A 188 -33.14 -1.84 -30.71
C GLU A 188 -32.11 -1.01 -29.94
N PHE A 189 -30.82 -1.10 -30.30
CA PHE A 189 -29.74 -0.53 -29.50
C PHE A 189 -28.81 0.44 -30.27
N GLY A 190 -28.86 0.46 -31.60
CA GLY A 190 -27.91 1.21 -32.42
C GLY A 190 -28.06 2.74 -32.39
N ASP A 191 -29.18 3.23 -31.85
CA ASP A 191 -29.35 4.64 -31.53
C ASP A 191 -28.28 5.12 -30.50
N ARG A 192 -27.89 4.24 -29.57
CA ARG A 192 -26.93 4.50 -28.48
C ARG A 192 -25.58 3.81 -28.68
N VAL A 193 -25.55 2.59 -29.22
CA VAL A 193 -24.31 1.81 -29.42
C VAL A 193 -23.57 2.28 -30.68
N LYS A 194 -22.29 2.61 -30.53
CA LYS A 194 -21.43 3.13 -31.62
C LYS A 194 -20.28 2.22 -32.02
N HIS A 195 -20.04 1.14 -31.28
CA HIS A 195 -19.01 0.16 -31.61
C HIS A 195 -19.60 -1.24 -31.57
N TRP A 196 -19.71 -1.85 -32.74
CA TRP A 196 -20.28 -3.18 -32.94
C TRP A 196 -19.19 -4.19 -33.29
N ILE A 197 -19.19 -5.33 -32.61
CA ILE A 197 -18.32 -6.47 -32.89
C ILE A 197 -19.23 -7.62 -33.29
N THR A 198 -19.14 -8.13 -34.51
CA THR A 198 -20.04 -9.20 -34.94
C THR A 198 -19.80 -10.49 -34.15
N MET A 199 -18.52 -10.86 -33.97
CA MET A 199 -18.12 -12.14 -33.39
C MET A 199 -16.85 -11.98 -32.57
N ASN A 200 -16.78 -12.67 -31.43
CA ASN A 200 -15.57 -12.84 -30.64
C ASN A 200 -14.85 -14.15 -31.00
N GLU A 201 -13.55 -14.06 -31.24
CA GLU A 201 -12.64 -15.22 -31.35
C GLU A 201 -13.23 -16.42 -32.12
N PRO A 202 -13.60 -16.25 -33.39
CA PRO A 202 -14.16 -17.37 -34.16
C PRO A 202 -13.20 -18.56 -34.21
N TRP A 203 -11.88 -18.31 -34.21
CA TRP A 203 -10.86 -19.34 -34.12
C TRP A 203 -11.01 -20.22 -32.87
N THR A 204 -11.08 -19.62 -31.66
CA THR A 204 -11.18 -20.36 -30.40
C THR A 204 -12.47 -21.17 -30.35
N PHE A 205 -13.59 -20.57 -30.76
CA PHE A 205 -14.88 -21.25 -30.83
C PHE A 205 -14.83 -22.49 -31.74
N ILE A 206 -14.13 -22.38 -32.87
CA ILE A 206 -14.05 -23.46 -33.85
C ILE A 206 -13.07 -24.55 -33.44
N ASP A 207 -11.88 -24.18 -32.99
CA ASP A 207 -10.85 -25.14 -32.60
C ASP A 207 -11.33 -26.00 -31.41
N ASN A 208 -11.87 -25.35 -30.38
CA ASN A 208 -12.33 -26.06 -29.19
C ASN A 208 -13.71 -26.72 -29.35
N GLY A 209 -14.54 -26.20 -30.26
CA GLY A 209 -15.93 -26.66 -30.45
C GLY A 209 -16.12 -27.73 -31.52
N TYR A 210 -15.34 -27.68 -32.60
CA TYR A 210 -15.47 -28.53 -33.79
C TYR A 210 -14.19 -29.28 -34.19
N ASN A 211 -13.03 -29.00 -33.57
CA ASN A 211 -11.79 -29.73 -33.84
C ASN A 211 -11.37 -30.66 -32.69
N ASP A 212 -11.20 -30.19 -31.45
CA ASP A 212 -10.84 -31.07 -30.31
C ASP A 212 -12.04 -31.48 -29.43
N GLY A 213 -13.17 -30.78 -29.57
CA GLY A 213 -14.42 -31.05 -28.86
C GLY A 213 -14.35 -30.83 -27.34
N ALA A 214 -13.40 -30.01 -26.86
CA ALA A 214 -13.24 -29.65 -25.46
C ALA A 214 -14.35 -28.70 -24.97
N LEU A 215 -14.84 -27.81 -25.83
CA LEU A 215 -15.89 -26.83 -25.53
C LEU A 215 -17.14 -27.05 -26.40
N ALA A 216 -18.26 -26.39 -26.08
CA ALA A 216 -19.53 -26.56 -26.80
C ALA A 216 -19.37 -26.18 -28.30
N PRO A 217 -20.00 -26.92 -29.24
CA PRO A 217 -20.93 -28.05 -29.02
C PRO A 217 -20.24 -29.40 -28.74
N GLY A 218 -18.91 -29.44 -28.68
CA GLY A 218 -18.11 -30.59 -28.26
C GLY A 218 -17.93 -31.63 -29.35
N ARG A 219 -17.89 -31.21 -30.62
CA ARG A 219 -17.80 -32.10 -31.77
C ARG A 219 -16.35 -32.31 -32.17
N CYS A 220 -15.97 -33.56 -32.40
CA CYS A 220 -14.67 -33.91 -32.97
C CYS A 220 -14.69 -35.34 -33.54
N SER A 221 -13.68 -35.68 -34.32
CA SER A 221 -13.43 -37.06 -34.75
C SER A 221 -13.18 -37.96 -33.54
N ALA A 222 -13.74 -39.17 -33.52
CA ALA A 222 -13.64 -40.09 -32.38
C ALA A 222 -12.21 -40.40 -31.93
N TRP A 223 -11.23 -40.33 -32.84
CA TRP A 223 -9.81 -40.57 -32.55
C TRP A 223 -9.08 -39.34 -31.97
N MET A 224 -9.64 -38.14 -32.08
CA MET A 224 -9.09 -36.93 -31.45
C MET A 224 -9.39 -36.91 -29.95
N ASN A 225 -10.62 -37.23 -29.58
CA ASN A 225 -11.07 -37.32 -28.21
C ASN A 225 -12.21 -38.33 -28.11
N ASN A 226 -12.03 -39.38 -27.28
CA ASN A 226 -13.01 -40.45 -27.10
C ASN A 226 -14.34 -39.95 -26.48
N ASP A 227 -14.33 -38.76 -25.87
CA ASP A 227 -15.51 -38.14 -25.24
C ASP A 227 -16.32 -37.26 -26.20
N CYS A 228 -15.97 -37.23 -27.49
CA CYS A 228 -16.76 -36.55 -28.51
C CYS A 228 -17.95 -37.40 -28.95
N PRO A 229 -19.19 -36.86 -28.90
CA PRO A 229 -20.39 -37.61 -29.27
C PRO A 229 -20.52 -37.81 -30.78
N ALA A 230 -19.95 -36.90 -31.59
CA ALA A 230 -19.92 -36.93 -33.05
C ALA A 230 -18.96 -35.85 -33.56
N GLY A 231 -18.67 -35.83 -34.85
CA GLY A 231 -17.93 -34.75 -35.51
C GLY A 231 -16.91 -35.25 -36.53
N ASP A 232 -16.32 -34.31 -37.25
CA ASP A 232 -15.19 -34.54 -38.15
C ASP A 232 -14.21 -33.36 -38.07
N SER A 233 -13.13 -33.56 -37.30
CA SER A 233 -12.06 -32.59 -37.08
C SER A 233 -11.29 -32.21 -38.35
N ALA A 234 -11.46 -32.95 -39.45
CA ALA A 234 -10.81 -32.66 -40.73
C ALA A 234 -11.62 -31.67 -41.59
N THR A 235 -12.93 -31.53 -41.37
CA THR A 235 -13.82 -30.77 -42.26
C THR A 235 -14.72 -29.78 -41.54
N GLU A 236 -15.32 -30.15 -40.41
CA GLU A 236 -16.26 -29.31 -39.64
C GLU A 236 -15.65 -27.95 -39.25
N PRO A 237 -14.37 -27.86 -38.79
CA PRO A 237 -13.77 -26.57 -38.47
C PRO A 237 -13.76 -25.58 -39.65
N TYR A 238 -13.49 -26.06 -40.86
CA TYR A 238 -13.43 -25.24 -42.06
C TYR A 238 -14.81 -24.80 -42.55
N ILE A 239 -15.81 -25.68 -42.42
CA ILE A 239 -17.21 -25.35 -42.77
C ILE A 239 -17.74 -24.28 -41.80
N ALA A 240 -17.55 -24.47 -40.49
CA ALA A 240 -17.96 -23.52 -39.47
C ALA A 240 -17.29 -22.14 -39.69
N ALA A 241 -15.97 -22.11 -39.90
CA ALA A 241 -15.23 -20.86 -40.17
C ALA A 241 -15.75 -20.13 -41.41
N HIS A 242 -16.04 -20.88 -42.48
CA HIS A 242 -16.56 -20.31 -43.72
C HIS A 242 -17.92 -19.65 -43.48
N ASN A 243 -18.86 -20.37 -42.85
CA ASN A 243 -20.18 -19.83 -42.55
C ASN A 243 -20.10 -18.62 -41.60
N MET A 244 -19.24 -18.65 -40.56
CA MET A 244 -19.04 -17.51 -39.68
C MET A 244 -18.51 -16.26 -40.41
N LEU A 245 -17.58 -16.43 -41.36
CA LEU A 245 -17.10 -15.31 -42.19
C LEU A 245 -18.21 -14.74 -43.09
N LEU A 246 -19.07 -15.59 -43.65
CA LEU A 246 -20.23 -15.15 -44.43
C LEU A 246 -21.25 -14.40 -43.56
N CYS A 247 -21.57 -14.93 -42.36
CA CYS A 247 -22.41 -14.27 -41.37
C CYS A 247 -21.89 -12.86 -41.02
N HIS A 248 -20.58 -12.74 -40.77
CA HIS A 248 -19.92 -11.47 -40.51
C HIS A 248 -20.06 -10.50 -41.70
N GLY A 249 -19.71 -10.94 -42.92
CA GLY A 249 -19.79 -10.11 -44.12
C GLY A 249 -21.22 -9.64 -44.42
N ALA A 250 -22.21 -10.52 -44.30
CA ALA A 250 -23.63 -10.20 -44.48
C ALA A 250 -24.12 -9.18 -43.44
N THR A 251 -23.76 -9.38 -42.17
CA THR A 251 -24.13 -8.48 -41.07
C THR A 251 -23.53 -7.09 -41.25
N VAL A 252 -22.25 -7.01 -41.63
CA VAL A 252 -21.57 -5.74 -41.88
C VAL A 252 -22.19 -5.02 -43.07
N LYS A 253 -22.48 -5.73 -44.16
CA LYS A 253 -23.15 -5.16 -45.32
C LYS A 253 -24.46 -4.49 -44.90
N ILE A 254 -25.31 -5.19 -44.14
CA ILE A 254 -26.58 -4.65 -43.66
C ILE A 254 -26.39 -3.44 -42.75
N TYR A 255 -25.42 -3.49 -41.82
CA TYR A 255 -25.12 -2.33 -40.98
C TYR A 255 -24.72 -1.11 -41.80
N LYS A 256 -23.78 -1.29 -42.75
CA LYS A 256 -23.26 -0.19 -43.60
C LYS A 256 -24.34 0.38 -44.51
N GLU A 257 -25.16 -0.46 -45.13
CA GLU A 257 -26.20 -0.04 -46.07
C GLU A 257 -27.41 0.61 -45.40
N LYS A 258 -27.85 0.10 -44.25
CA LYS A 258 -29.12 0.54 -43.61
C LYS A 258 -28.95 1.44 -42.39
N TYR A 259 -27.90 1.25 -41.59
CA TYR A 259 -27.83 1.82 -40.23
C TYR A 259 -26.67 2.79 -40.03
N GLN A 260 -25.52 2.58 -40.66
CA GLN A 260 -24.31 3.35 -40.39
C GLN A 260 -24.49 4.85 -40.66
N ALA A 261 -25.21 5.22 -41.72
CA ALA A 261 -25.46 6.62 -42.05
C ALA A 261 -26.28 7.36 -40.97
N SER A 262 -27.29 6.71 -40.39
CA SER A 262 -28.17 7.30 -39.38
C SER A 262 -27.59 7.18 -37.96
N GLN A 263 -27.01 6.03 -37.63
CA GLN A 263 -26.51 5.72 -36.30
C GLN A 263 -25.06 6.19 -36.07
N LYS A 264 -24.27 6.39 -37.14
CA LYS A 264 -22.87 6.85 -37.09
C LYS A 264 -21.94 5.97 -36.26
N GLY A 265 -22.24 4.67 -36.15
CA GLY A 265 -21.36 3.71 -35.48
C GLY A 265 -20.34 3.05 -36.42
N GLN A 266 -19.44 2.29 -35.82
CA GLN A 266 -18.42 1.49 -36.48
C GLN A 266 -18.68 0.01 -36.22
N ILE A 267 -18.38 -0.84 -37.19
CA ILE A 267 -18.55 -2.29 -37.05
C ILE A 267 -17.26 -3.04 -37.40
N GLY A 268 -16.95 -4.08 -36.64
CA GLY A 268 -15.76 -4.89 -36.80
C GLY A 268 -15.95 -6.33 -36.32
N ILE A 269 -14.84 -7.04 -36.22
CA ILE A 269 -14.75 -8.41 -35.70
C ILE A 269 -13.54 -8.50 -34.78
N THR A 270 -13.63 -9.31 -33.73
CA THR A 270 -12.54 -9.56 -32.80
C THR A 270 -11.86 -10.88 -33.10
N LEU A 271 -10.56 -10.84 -33.34
CA LEU A 271 -9.72 -12.00 -33.64
C LEU A 271 -8.71 -12.24 -32.52
N VAL A 272 -8.57 -13.49 -32.09
CA VAL A 272 -7.48 -13.91 -31.20
C VAL A 272 -6.28 -14.38 -31.99
N THR A 273 -5.09 -14.11 -31.47
CA THR A 273 -3.90 -14.77 -31.99
C THR A 273 -2.75 -14.78 -30.99
N TYR A 274 -1.95 -15.84 -31.05
CA TYR A 274 -0.62 -15.86 -30.45
C TYR A 274 0.40 -15.20 -31.37
N TRP A 275 1.46 -14.65 -30.80
CA TRP A 275 2.65 -14.35 -31.60
C TRP A 275 3.55 -15.57 -31.71
N PHE A 276 3.89 -15.97 -32.93
CA PHE A 276 4.72 -17.14 -33.18
C PHE A 276 6.18 -16.77 -33.49
N LEU A 277 7.10 -17.27 -32.68
CA LEU A 277 8.53 -17.23 -32.95
C LEU A 277 8.99 -18.55 -33.60
N PRO A 278 9.99 -18.53 -34.50
CA PRO A 278 10.55 -19.77 -34.99
C PRO A 278 11.32 -20.48 -33.86
N TYR A 279 11.15 -21.80 -33.74
CA TYR A 279 11.86 -22.60 -32.74
C TYR A 279 13.39 -22.49 -32.90
N SER A 280 13.88 -22.39 -34.14
CA SER A 280 15.28 -22.06 -34.44
C SER A 280 15.40 -21.19 -35.69
N ASN A 281 16.57 -20.63 -35.96
CA ASN A 281 16.82 -19.81 -37.16
C ASN A 281 16.85 -20.62 -38.47
N SER A 282 16.50 -21.91 -38.45
CA SER A 282 16.40 -22.70 -39.68
C SER A 282 15.29 -22.15 -40.56
N LYS A 283 15.51 -22.16 -41.88
CA LYS A 283 14.51 -21.69 -42.85
C LYS A 283 13.17 -22.41 -42.69
N ALA A 284 13.20 -23.70 -42.37
CA ALA A 284 12.01 -24.50 -42.12
C ALA A 284 11.20 -23.98 -40.92
N ASN A 285 11.84 -23.67 -39.80
CA ASN A 285 11.15 -23.17 -38.60
C ASN A 285 10.66 -21.73 -38.75
N VAL A 286 11.37 -20.89 -39.52
CA VAL A 286 10.88 -19.56 -39.91
C VAL A 286 9.60 -19.65 -40.73
N ILE A 287 9.55 -20.56 -41.70
CA ILE A 287 8.34 -20.82 -42.48
C ILE A 287 7.23 -21.40 -41.58
N ALA A 288 7.58 -22.29 -40.66
CA ALA A 288 6.60 -22.88 -39.72
C ALA A 288 5.95 -21.82 -38.82
N ALA A 289 6.71 -20.88 -38.26
CA ALA A 289 6.15 -19.78 -37.48
C ALA A 289 5.16 -18.93 -38.29
N GLN A 290 5.47 -18.65 -39.55
CA GLN A 290 4.55 -17.95 -40.44
C GLN A 290 3.30 -18.79 -40.76
N ARG A 291 3.44 -20.10 -41.00
CA ARG A 291 2.30 -21.00 -41.18
C ARG A 291 1.39 -21.06 -39.96
N ALA A 292 1.96 -21.18 -38.75
CA ALA A 292 1.17 -21.18 -37.52
C ALA A 292 0.35 -19.87 -37.39
N LEU A 293 0.96 -18.72 -37.69
CA LEU A 293 0.25 -17.44 -37.71
C LEU A 293 -0.82 -17.37 -38.81
N ASP A 294 -0.57 -17.92 -40.00
CA ASP A 294 -1.54 -17.94 -41.10
C ASP A 294 -2.73 -18.86 -40.79
N PHE A 295 -2.53 -20.01 -40.15
CA PHE A 295 -3.61 -20.94 -39.76
C PHE A 295 -4.47 -20.43 -38.61
N MET A 296 -3.96 -19.50 -37.79
CA MET A 296 -4.71 -18.90 -36.67
C MET A 296 -5.26 -17.51 -37.02
N TYR A 297 -4.38 -16.55 -37.26
CA TYR A 297 -4.75 -15.16 -37.53
C TYR A 297 -5.12 -14.94 -38.99
N GLY A 298 -4.27 -15.42 -39.90
CA GLY A 298 -4.46 -15.32 -41.36
C GLY A 298 -5.78 -15.94 -41.83
N TRP A 299 -6.19 -17.03 -41.22
CA TRP A 299 -7.41 -17.77 -41.57
C TRP A 299 -8.65 -16.88 -41.58
N PHE A 300 -8.73 -15.91 -40.67
CA PHE A 300 -9.83 -14.95 -40.60
C PHE A 300 -9.48 -13.60 -41.23
N ILE A 301 -8.27 -13.06 -41.04
CA ILE A 301 -7.96 -11.70 -41.53
C ILE A 301 -7.64 -11.64 -43.03
N ASP A 302 -7.07 -12.69 -43.65
CA ASP A 302 -6.83 -12.71 -45.10
C ASP A 302 -8.15 -12.63 -45.90
N PRO A 303 -9.22 -13.37 -45.56
CA PRO A 303 -10.53 -13.18 -46.17
C PRO A 303 -11.05 -11.74 -46.06
N LEU A 304 -10.89 -11.10 -44.90
CA LEU A 304 -11.37 -9.74 -44.67
C LEU A 304 -10.59 -8.71 -45.49
N VAL A 305 -9.30 -8.90 -45.73
CA VAL A 305 -8.45 -7.93 -46.44
C VAL A 305 -8.40 -8.21 -47.95
N TYR A 306 -8.31 -9.49 -48.32
CA TYR A 306 -8.02 -9.95 -49.68
C TYR A 306 -9.19 -10.66 -50.35
N GLY A 307 -10.22 -11.07 -49.60
CA GLY A 307 -11.35 -11.87 -50.10
C GLY A 307 -11.00 -13.34 -50.37
N LYS A 308 -9.89 -13.83 -49.81
CA LYS A 308 -9.36 -15.19 -50.02
C LYS A 308 -8.71 -15.70 -48.74
N TYR A 309 -8.75 -17.01 -48.51
CA TYR A 309 -7.95 -17.64 -47.48
C TYR A 309 -6.44 -17.58 -47.78
N PRO A 310 -5.57 -17.69 -46.76
CA PRO A 310 -4.13 -17.74 -46.96
C PRO A 310 -3.74 -18.78 -48.01
N GLU A 311 -2.81 -18.43 -48.90
CA GLU A 311 -2.32 -19.32 -49.97
C GLU A 311 -1.84 -20.67 -49.41
N ILE A 312 -1.09 -20.64 -48.31
CA ILE A 312 -0.53 -21.86 -47.71
C ILE A 312 -1.61 -22.78 -47.14
N MET A 313 -2.71 -22.23 -46.60
CA MET A 313 -3.84 -23.03 -46.15
C MET A 313 -4.54 -23.71 -47.31
N ARG A 314 -4.79 -22.99 -48.42
CA ARG A 314 -5.42 -23.57 -49.63
C ARG A 314 -4.60 -24.72 -50.21
N GLN A 315 -3.27 -24.58 -50.21
CA GLN A 315 -2.35 -25.60 -50.70
C GLN A 315 -2.36 -26.87 -49.83
N ILE A 316 -2.35 -26.73 -48.50
CA ILE A 316 -2.24 -27.86 -47.58
C ILE A 316 -3.59 -28.55 -47.36
N VAL A 317 -4.64 -27.77 -47.09
CA VAL A 317 -5.96 -28.28 -46.72
C VAL A 317 -6.72 -28.77 -47.97
N GLY A 318 -6.51 -28.11 -49.11
CA GLY A 318 -7.13 -28.45 -50.39
C GLY A 318 -8.66 -28.39 -50.32
N LYS A 319 -9.32 -29.43 -50.83
CA LYS A 319 -10.79 -29.49 -50.99
C LYS A 319 -11.58 -29.45 -49.68
N ARG A 320 -10.94 -29.70 -48.52
CA ARG A 320 -11.60 -29.60 -47.21
C ARG A 320 -11.83 -28.15 -46.78
N LEU A 321 -11.07 -27.20 -47.35
CA LEU A 321 -11.28 -25.77 -47.14
C LEU A 321 -12.30 -25.29 -48.17
N PRO A 322 -13.48 -24.79 -47.75
CA PRO A 322 -14.46 -24.26 -48.70
C PRO A 322 -13.90 -23.10 -49.53
N GLU A 323 -14.35 -22.96 -50.78
CA GLU A 323 -13.97 -21.86 -51.65
C GLU A 323 -15.03 -20.76 -51.61
N PHE A 324 -14.58 -19.50 -51.50
CA PHE A 324 -15.48 -18.37 -51.70
C PHE A 324 -15.85 -18.25 -53.18
N THR A 325 -17.15 -18.23 -53.46
CA THR A 325 -17.67 -17.70 -54.73
C THR A 325 -17.24 -16.23 -54.91
N PRO A 326 -17.21 -15.69 -56.15
CA PRO A 326 -16.90 -14.28 -56.38
C PRO A 326 -17.76 -13.32 -55.55
N GLU A 327 -19.05 -13.63 -55.38
CA GLU A 327 -20.01 -12.86 -54.61
C GLU A 327 -19.70 -12.89 -53.12
N GLN A 328 -19.39 -14.07 -52.57
CA GLN A 328 -18.99 -14.23 -51.18
C GLN A 328 -17.64 -13.55 -50.90
N ALA A 329 -16.66 -13.68 -51.80
CA ALA A 329 -15.37 -13.02 -51.68
C ALA A 329 -15.54 -11.49 -51.64
N LYS A 330 -16.45 -10.95 -52.46
CA LYS A 330 -16.81 -9.53 -52.45
C LYS A 330 -17.54 -9.13 -51.17
N LEU A 331 -18.35 -10.02 -50.60
CA LEU A 331 -19.09 -9.78 -49.37
C LEU A 331 -18.17 -9.65 -48.14
N VAL A 332 -17.16 -10.51 -48.01
CA VAL A 332 -16.24 -10.52 -46.86
C VAL A 332 -15.09 -9.52 -47.01
N LYS A 333 -14.67 -9.22 -48.25
CA LYS A 333 -13.55 -8.30 -48.47
C LYS A 333 -13.93 -6.87 -48.09
N GLY A 334 -13.20 -6.30 -47.12
CA GLY A 334 -13.40 -4.96 -46.59
C GLY A 334 -14.59 -4.83 -45.64
N SER A 335 -15.12 -5.95 -45.13
CA SER A 335 -16.27 -5.96 -44.23
C SER A 335 -15.93 -5.54 -42.79
N TYR A 336 -15.18 -4.46 -42.60
CA TYR A 336 -14.88 -3.92 -41.27
C TYR A 336 -14.55 -2.43 -41.33
N ASP A 337 -14.75 -1.74 -40.22
CA ASP A 337 -14.27 -0.37 -39.96
C ASP A 337 -13.07 -0.39 -39.00
N PHE A 338 -13.02 -1.39 -38.13
CA PHE A 338 -11.90 -1.68 -37.22
C PHE A 338 -11.71 -3.19 -37.04
N ILE A 339 -10.54 -3.59 -36.58
CA ILE A 339 -10.23 -4.97 -36.15
C ILE A 339 -10.06 -4.97 -34.62
N GLY A 340 -10.83 -5.79 -33.93
CA GLY A 340 -10.59 -6.14 -32.54
C GLY A 340 -9.50 -7.22 -32.46
N LEU A 341 -8.56 -7.07 -31.52
CA LEU A 341 -7.54 -8.07 -31.25
C LEU A 341 -7.56 -8.52 -29.80
N ASN A 342 -7.63 -9.83 -29.61
CA ASN A 342 -7.45 -10.47 -28.32
C ASN A 342 -6.04 -11.07 -28.26
N TYR A 343 -5.28 -10.70 -27.23
CA TYR A 343 -3.88 -11.12 -27.10
C TYR A 343 -3.52 -11.46 -25.65
N TYR A 344 -2.97 -12.67 -25.48
CA TYR A 344 -2.60 -13.20 -24.16
C TYR A 344 -1.14 -13.65 -24.07
N THR A 345 -0.60 -14.30 -25.12
CA THR A 345 0.74 -14.94 -25.08
C THR A 345 1.36 -15.10 -26.47
N GLY A 346 2.57 -15.68 -26.54
CA GLY A 346 3.20 -16.17 -27.77
C GLY A 346 3.73 -17.60 -27.61
N ASN A 347 4.02 -18.26 -28.73
CA ASN A 347 4.56 -19.62 -28.80
C ASN A 347 5.79 -19.70 -29.72
N TYR A 348 6.63 -20.72 -29.54
CA TYR A 348 7.57 -21.16 -30.55
C TYR A 348 6.89 -22.14 -31.52
N ALA A 349 7.26 -22.09 -32.79
CA ALA A 349 6.80 -23.03 -33.81
C ALA A 349 7.99 -23.71 -34.49
N ALA A 350 7.99 -25.05 -34.49
CA ALA A 350 8.91 -25.88 -35.25
C ALA A 350 8.21 -26.51 -36.45
N ASN A 351 8.95 -26.72 -37.53
CA ASN A 351 8.43 -27.41 -38.70
C ASN A 351 8.25 -28.89 -38.40
N GLU A 352 7.03 -29.40 -38.56
CA GLU A 352 6.69 -30.80 -38.35
C GLU A 352 6.04 -31.34 -39.63
N PRO A 353 6.82 -31.98 -40.52
CA PRO A 353 6.27 -32.60 -41.72
C PRO A 353 5.23 -33.66 -41.32
N SER A 354 4.00 -33.57 -41.84
CA SER A 354 2.95 -34.53 -41.49
C SER A 354 3.39 -35.96 -41.79
N SER A 355 3.29 -36.84 -40.78
CA SER A 355 3.53 -38.28 -40.90
C SER A 355 2.24 -39.09 -41.08
N ASN A 356 1.06 -38.45 -40.99
CA ASN A 356 -0.23 -39.14 -40.93
C ASN A 356 -1.22 -38.58 -41.96
N SER A 357 -1.49 -39.38 -43.00
CA SER A 357 -2.49 -39.07 -44.04
C SER A 357 -3.88 -39.64 -43.73
N VAL A 358 -4.03 -40.37 -42.62
CA VAL A 358 -5.26 -41.08 -42.24
C VAL A 358 -6.05 -40.26 -41.21
N ASN A 359 -5.39 -39.84 -40.13
CA ASN A 359 -6.01 -39.05 -39.07
C ASN A 359 -5.63 -37.58 -39.22
N VAL A 360 -6.24 -36.91 -40.21
CA VAL A 360 -6.04 -35.49 -40.50
C VAL A 360 -7.02 -34.65 -39.69
N SER A 361 -6.58 -33.49 -39.22
CA SER A 361 -7.41 -32.55 -38.46
C SER A 361 -6.91 -31.13 -38.69
N TYR A 362 -7.71 -30.12 -38.30
CA TYR A 362 -7.26 -28.73 -38.32
C TYR A 362 -5.91 -28.54 -37.58
N SER A 363 -5.73 -29.17 -36.41
CA SER A 363 -4.48 -29.06 -35.64
C SER A 363 -3.24 -29.60 -36.37
N SER A 364 -3.39 -30.65 -37.18
CA SER A 364 -2.28 -31.25 -37.92
C SER A 364 -1.98 -30.54 -39.25
N ASP A 365 -2.95 -29.81 -39.79
CA ASP A 365 -2.86 -29.15 -41.10
C ASP A 365 -1.83 -28.01 -41.15
N SER A 366 -1.55 -27.34 -40.03
CA SER A 366 -0.49 -26.31 -40.01
C SER A 366 0.91 -26.91 -40.19
N MET A 367 1.07 -28.23 -40.00
CA MET A 367 2.35 -28.95 -40.02
C MET A 367 3.38 -28.31 -39.07
N THR A 368 2.92 -27.89 -37.89
CA THR A 368 3.77 -27.21 -36.90
C THR A 368 3.67 -27.87 -35.54
N ASN A 369 4.82 -28.13 -34.93
CA ASN A 369 4.89 -28.40 -33.50
C ASN A 369 5.00 -27.06 -32.76
N GLN A 370 4.00 -26.73 -31.93
CA GLN A 370 3.96 -25.50 -31.16
C GLN A 370 4.30 -25.76 -29.71
N THR A 371 5.13 -24.90 -29.11
CA THR A 371 5.53 -25.04 -27.71
C THR A 371 5.78 -23.68 -27.07
N THR A 372 5.49 -23.56 -25.79
CA THR A 372 5.80 -22.37 -24.99
C THR A 372 7.25 -22.34 -24.52
N GLU A 373 8.01 -23.40 -24.76
CA GLU A 373 9.40 -23.56 -24.31
C GLU A 373 10.35 -23.89 -25.45
N ARG A 374 11.60 -23.40 -25.34
CA ARG A 374 12.68 -23.75 -26.26
C ARG A 374 13.90 -24.19 -25.46
N ASN A 375 14.32 -25.43 -25.65
CA ASN A 375 15.44 -26.04 -24.91
C ASN A 375 15.24 -25.95 -23.38
N GLY A 376 14.01 -26.17 -22.90
CA GLY A 376 13.64 -26.06 -21.48
C GLY A 376 13.54 -24.63 -20.93
N VAL A 377 13.58 -23.62 -21.80
CA VAL A 377 13.41 -22.21 -21.41
C VAL A 377 12.06 -21.68 -21.92
N PRO A 378 11.15 -21.28 -21.01
CA PRO A 378 9.89 -20.65 -21.38
C PRO A 378 10.05 -19.35 -22.18
N ILE A 379 9.08 -19.07 -23.04
CA ILE A 379 9.03 -17.85 -23.87
C ILE A 379 8.82 -16.58 -23.05
N GLY A 380 8.24 -16.70 -21.86
CA GLY A 380 7.99 -15.61 -20.92
C GLY A 380 7.81 -16.13 -19.49
N ASN A 381 7.38 -15.27 -18.57
CA ASN A 381 7.02 -15.72 -17.21
C ASN A 381 5.66 -16.45 -17.26
N PRO A 382 5.47 -17.58 -16.57
CA PRO A 382 4.18 -18.27 -16.54
C PRO A 382 3.10 -17.44 -15.83
N THR A 383 1.84 -17.65 -16.21
CA THR A 383 0.65 -17.14 -15.51
C THR A 383 -0.06 -18.28 -14.77
N GLY A 384 -1.22 -18.01 -14.14
CA GLY A 384 -2.07 -19.06 -13.58
C GLY A 384 -2.68 -20.00 -14.62
N VAL A 385 -2.73 -19.56 -15.88
CA VAL A 385 -3.11 -20.42 -17.02
C VAL A 385 -1.85 -21.08 -17.57
N SER A 386 -1.80 -22.42 -17.55
CA SER A 386 -0.59 -23.19 -17.88
C SER A 386 -0.05 -22.93 -19.30
N ILE A 387 -0.91 -22.54 -20.23
CA ILE A 387 -0.56 -22.23 -21.62
C ILE A 387 -0.22 -20.76 -21.87
N PHE A 388 -0.46 -19.86 -20.90
CA PHE A 388 -0.21 -18.43 -21.07
C PHE A 388 1.03 -17.95 -20.33
N TYR A 389 1.89 -17.24 -21.06
CA TYR A 389 3.13 -16.67 -20.57
C TYR A 389 3.17 -15.17 -20.86
N ILE A 390 3.68 -14.39 -19.91
CA ILE A 390 3.81 -12.93 -20.01
C ILE A 390 4.83 -12.58 -21.11
N PHE A 391 4.33 -12.35 -22.32
CA PHE A 391 5.14 -12.09 -23.51
C PHE A 391 4.73 -10.79 -24.23
N PRO A 392 4.98 -9.62 -23.65
CA PRO A 392 4.51 -8.32 -24.16
C PRO A 392 5.17 -7.94 -25.50
N LYS A 393 6.36 -8.44 -25.81
CA LYS A 393 7.02 -8.19 -27.10
C LYS A 393 6.18 -8.72 -28.26
N GLY A 394 5.56 -9.88 -28.10
CA GLY A 394 4.70 -10.47 -29.12
C GLY A 394 3.51 -9.58 -29.48
N LEU A 395 2.93 -8.85 -28.51
CA LEU A 395 1.89 -7.86 -28.80
C LEU A 395 2.40 -6.74 -29.71
N THR A 396 3.61 -6.21 -29.44
CA THR A 396 4.21 -5.18 -30.30
C THR A 396 4.46 -5.70 -31.71
N ASP A 397 5.06 -6.89 -31.81
CA ASP A 397 5.40 -7.50 -33.08
C ASP A 397 4.15 -7.82 -33.92
N LEU A 398 3.10 -8.37 -33.28
CA LEU A 398 1.80 -8.63 -33.90
C LEU A 398 1.19 -7.36 -34.47
N LEU A 399 1.15 -6.28 -33.69
CA LEU A 399 0.56 -5.02 -34.14
C LEU A 399 1.32 -4.40 -35.32
N ILE A 400 2.65 -4.46 -35.29
CA ILE A 400 3.49 -4.00 -36.40
C ILE A 400 3.30 -4.90 -37.63
N TYR A 401 3.19 -6.21 -37.43
CA TYR A 401 2.92 -7.17 -38.50
C TYR A 401 1.56 -6.89 -39.15
N THR A 402 0.51 -6.73 -38.34
CA THR A 402 -0.84 -6.40 -38.82
C THR A 402 -0.83 -5.12 -39.63
N LYS A 403 -0.15 -4.08 -39.13
CA LYS A 403 0.03 -2.83 -39.87
C LYS A 403 0.65 -3.06 -41.25
N LYS A 404 1.76 -3.80 -41.31
CA LYS A 404 2.53 -4.01 -42.55
C LYS A 404 1.81 -4.92 -43.55
N LYS A 405 1.15 -5.98 -43.08
CA LYS A 405 0.53 -6.99 -43.96
C LYS A 405 -0.92 -6.66 -44.33
N TYR A 406 -1.67 -5.92 -43.51
CA TYR A 406 -3.12 -5.81 -43.67
C TYR A 406 -3.64 -4.38 -43.86
N ASN A 407 -2.88 -3.55 -44.58
CA ASN A 407 -3.26 -2.17 -44.93
C ASN A 407 -3.51 -1.25 -43.71
N ASP A 408 -2.73 -1.43 -42.65
CA ASP A 408 -2.74 -0.59 -41.43
C ASP A 408 -4.15 -0.28 -40.89
N PRO A 409 -4.96 -1.29 -40.52
CA PRO A 409 -6.35 -1.10 -40.09
C PRO A 409 -6.42 -0.32 -38.76
N VAL A 410 -7.59 0.23 -38.42
CA VAL A 410 -7.85 0.71 -37.06
C VAL A 410 -7.95 -0.50 -36.13
N ILE A 411 -7.26 -0.46 -34.99
CA ILE A 411 -7.19 -1.59 -34.06
C ILE A 411 -7.71 -1.18 -32.69
N TYR A 412 -8.49 -2.06 -32.07
CA TYR A 412 -8.76 -2.03 -30.63
C TYR A 412 -8.23 -3.33 -30.02
N ILE A 413 -7.47 -3.24 -28.92
CA ILE A 413 -7.14 -4.44 -28.14
C ILE A 413 -8.39 -4.78 -27.32
N THR A 414 -9.19 -5.73 -27.76
CA THR A 414 -10.53 -6.00 -27.24
C THR A 414 -10.54 -6.96 -26.05
N GLU A 415 -9.47 -7.74 -25.88
CA GLU A 415 -9.11 -8.47 -24.67
C GLU A 415 -7.59 -8.56 -24.53
N CYS A 416 -7.10 -8.38 -23.31
CA CYS A 416 -5.73 -8.70 -22.93
C CYS A 416 -5.72 -8.88 -21.42
N GLY A 417 -5.19 -9.99 -20.92
CA GLY A 417 -5.30 -10.33 -19.51
C GLY A 417 -4.47 -11.53 -19.09
N MET A 418 -4.57 -11.88 -17.81
CA MET A 418 -4.00 -13.12 -17.28
C MET A 418 -4.90 -13.69 -16.17
N GLY A 419 -4.97 -15.02 -16.11
CA GLY A 419 -5.62 -15.76 -15.03
C GLY A 419 -4.68 -16.02 -13.85
N ASP A 420 -5.22 -16.00 -12.64
CA ASP A 420 -4.56 -16.45 -11.40
C ASP A 420 -5.20 -17.73 -10.86
N TYR A 421 -4.45 -18.59 -10.17
CA TYR A 421 -4.99 -19.81 -9.56
C TYR A 421 -5.96 -19.49 -8.40
N ASN A 422 -7.16 -20.10 -8.39
CA ASN A 422 -8.15 -19.97 -7.33
C ASN A 422 -7.83 -20.80 -6.06
N ASN A 423 -6.56 -20.89 -5.65
CA ASN A 423 -6.11 -21.71 -4.50
C ASN A 423 -5.78 -20.87 -3.25
N GLN A 424 -6.16 -19.59 -3.20
CA GLN A 424 -5.70 -18.64 -2.19
C GLN A 424 -6.89 -17.98 -1.46
N THR A 425 -6.74 -17.70 -0.17
CA THR A 425 -7.77 -16.98 0.62
C THR A 425 -8.09 -15.61 0.02
N THR A 426 -9.29 -15.06 0.29
CA THR A 426 -9.71 -13.73 -0.20
C THR A 426 -8.68 -12.63 0.09
N LYS A 427 -8.05 -12.68 1.27
CA LYS A 427 -7.01 -11.73 1.70
C LYS A 427 -5.74 -11.76 0.83
N VAL A 428 -5.42 -12.90 0.24
CA VAL A 428 -4.24 -13.08 -0.61
C VAL A 428 -4.60 -12.88 -2.08
N GLY A 429 -5.76 -13.35 -2.53
CA GLY A 429 -6.13 -13.23 -3.94
C GLY A 429 -6.41 -11.80 -4.44
N ILE A 430 -6.57 -10.84 -3.52
CA ILE A 430 -6.71 -9.41 -3.84
C ILE A 430 -5.35 -8.71 -3.97
N GLN A 431 -4.26 -9.45 -3.75
CA GLN A 431 -2.88 -8.99 -3.89
C GLN A 431 -2.32 -9.47 -5.24
N ASP A 432 -2.90 -8.97 -6.33
CA ASP A 432 -2.67 -9.43 -7.72
C ASP A 432 -1.47 -8.75 -8.40
N TYR A 433 -0.32 -8.67 -7.70
CA TYR A 433 0.88 -7.98 -8.19
C TYR A 433 1.37 -8.46 -9.57
N LEU A 434 1.18 -9.75 -9.89
CA LEU A 434 1.58 -10.31 -11.18
C LEU A 434 0.69 -9.79 -12.32
N ARG A 435 -0.61 -9.59 -12.07
CA ARG A 435 -1.56 -8.98 -13.00
C ARG A 435 -1.25 -7.50 -13.23
N ILE A 436 -0.91 -6.77 -12.17
CA ILE A 436 -0.42 -5.38 -12.29
C ILE A 436 0.84 -5.32 -13.15
N TYR A 437 1.79 -6.23 -12.91
CA TYR A 437 3.00 -6.36 -13.74
C TYR A 437 2.65 -6.68 -15.20
N PHE A 438 1.75 -7.64 -15.45
CA PHE A 438 1.29 -8.00 -16.80
C PHE A 438 0.75 -6.77 -17.54
N TYR A 439 -0.22 -6.05 -16.97
CA TYR A 439 -0.84 -4.90 -17.62
C TYR A 439 0.16 -3.78 -17.88
N ARG A 440 1.04 -3.48 -16.91
CA ARG A 440 2.07 -2.44 -17.10
C ARG A 440 3.01 -2.77 -18.26
N ARG A 441 3.40 -4.05 -18.40
CA ARG A 441 4.29 -4.50 -19.48
C ARG A 441 3.58 -4.51 -20.84
N HIS A 442 2.32 -4.94 -20.91
CA HIS A 442 1.55 -4.98 -22.15
C HIS A 442 1.12 -3.59 -22.62
N LEU A 443 0.72 -2.69 -21.73
CA LEU A 443 0.46 -1.29 -22.07
C LEU A 443 1.73 -0.57 -22.55
N GLY A 444 2.90 -0.88 -21.98
CA GLY A 444 4.18 -0.38 -22.46
C GLY A 444 4.52 -0.88 -23.88
N ALA A 445 4.27 -2.16 -24.15
CA ALA A 445 4.41 -2.74 -25.50
C ALA A 445 3.42 -2.13 -26.51
N LEU A 446 2.18 -1.91 -26.08
CA LEU A 446 1.16 -1.26 -26.89
C LEU A 446 1.59 0.16 -27.28
N LEU A 447 2.11 0.93 -26.31
CA LEU A 447 2.64 2.25 -26.55
C LEU A 447 3.81 2.24 -27.56
N ASN A 448 4.68 1.22 -27.52
CA ASN A 448 5.75 1.08 -28.51
C ASN A 448 5.19 0.84 -29.92
N ALA A 449 4.14 0.04 -30.07
CA ALA A 449 3.46 -0.14 -31.35
C ALA A 449 2.80 1.16 -31.84
N ILE A 450 2.13 1.90 -30.95
CA ILE A 450 1.54 3.21 -31.27
C ILE A 450 2.63 4.20 -31.72
N LYS A 451 3.78 4.24 -31.03
CA LYS A 451 4.93 5.06 -31.42
C LYS A 451 5.56 4.62 -32.75
N ALA A 452 5.47 3.34 -33.10
CA ALA A 452 5.81 2.82 -34.44
C ALA A 452 4.72 3.14 -35.50
N GLY A 453 3.72 3.93 -35.12
CA GLY A 453 2.65 4.44 -35.97
C GLY A 453 1.53 3.44 -36.23
N VAL A 454 1.36 2.41 -35.41
CA VAL A 454 0.19 1.51 -35.51
C VAL A 454 -1.06 2.25 -35.01
N ARG A 455 -2.18 2.14 -35.74
CA ARG A 455 -3.43 2.86 -35.44
C ARG A 455 -4.28 2.16 -34.37
N VAL A 456 -3.76 2.08 -33.14
CA VAL A 456 -4.52 1.55 -32.00
C VAL A 456 -5.35 2.66 -31.33
N LYS A 457 -6.63 2.37 -31.07
CA LYS A 457 -7.61 3.33 -30.51
C LYS A 457 -8.14 2.98 -29.12
N GLY A 458 -7.91 1.77 -28.64
CA GLY A 458 -8.27 1.42 -27.27
C GLY A 458 -7.67 0.12 -26.77
N PHE A 459 -7.78 -0.08 -25.46
CA PHE A 459 -7.32 -1.25 -24.74
C PHE A 459 -8.38 -1.68 -23.73
N PHE A 460 -8.82 -2.92 -23.83
CA PHE A 460 -9.83 -3.54 -22.97
C PHE A 460 -9.18 -4.66 -22.15
N ALA A 461 -9.12 -4.44 -20.84
CA ALA A 461 -8.61 -5.42 -19.88
C ALA A 461 -9.56 -6.62 -19.75
N TRP A 462 -9.02 -7.84 -19.87
CA TRP A 462 -9.77 -9.08 -19.65
C TRP A 462 -9.37 -9.73 -18.32
N ALA A 463 -10.30 -9.98 -17.40
CA ALA A 463 -11.72 -9.63 -17.39
C ALA A 463 -12.02 -8.57 -16.32
N PHE A 464 -13.20 -7.94 -16.40
CA PHE A 464 -13.65 -6.96 -15.39
C PHE A 464 -13.81 -7.56 -13.98
N LEU A 465 -14.25 -8.82 -13.89
CA LEU A 465 -14.51 -9.57 -12.66
C LEU A 465 -14.09 -11.04 -12.85
N ASP A 466 -13.91 -11.79 -11.75
CA ASP A 466 -13.77 -13.26 -11.83
C ASP A 466 -15.03 -13.85 -12.46
N ASN A 467 -14.85 -14.77 -13.39
CA ASN A 467 -15.97 -15.28 -14.19
C ASN A 467 -15.85 -16.77 -14.48
N PHE A 468 -16.87 -17.32 -15.13
CA PHE A 468 -16.85 -18.71 -15.58
C PHE A 468 -15.87 -18.86 -16.76
N GLU A 469 -14.65 -19.31 -16.48
CA GLU A 469 -13.56 -19.42 -17.45
C GLU A 469 -13.62 -20.75 -18.22
N TRP A 470 -14.74 -20.96 -18.91
CA TRP A 470 -14.96 -22.09 -19.82
C TRP A 470 -14.57 -23.44 -19.22
N GLY A 471 -13.70 -24.24 -19.87
CA GLY A 471 -13.27 -25.56 -19.37
C GLY A 471 -12.59 -25.53 -17.98
N SER A 472 -12.11 -24.37 -17.53
CA SER A 472 -11.55 -24.19 -16.19
C SER A 472 -12.62 -23.91 -15.12
N GLY A 473 -13.87 -23.66 -15.51
CA GLY A 473 -14.92 -23.24 -14.59
C GLY A 473 -14.50 -22.01 -13.79
N TYR A 474 -14.72 -22.02 -12.48
CA TYR A 474 -14.30 -20.94 -11.58
C TYR A 474 -12.90 -21.16 -10.97
N THR A 475 -12.11 -22.14 -11.44
CA THR A 475 -10.80 -22.47 -10.82
C THR A 475 -9.68 -21.49 -11.19
N LEU A 476 -9.94 -20.59 -12.14
CA LEU A 476 -9.05 -19.51 -12.56
C LEU A 476 -9.75 -18.16 -12.35
N ARG A 477 -8.99 -17.14 -11.96
CA ARG A 477 -9.52 -15.82 -11.55
C ARG A 477 -9.27 -14.71 -12.56
N GLY A 478 -10.28 -13.87 -12.77
CA GLY A 478 -10.25 -12.54 -13.38
C GLY A 478 -10.01 -11.46 -12.31
N TYR A 479 -10.57 -10.26 -12.46
CA TYR A 479 -10.19 -9.09 -11.65
C TYR A 479 -10.86 -8.94 -10.26
N ASP A 480 -11.65 -9.90 -9.72
CA ASP A 480 -12.14 -9.81 -8.31
C ASP A 480 -12.80 -11.10 -7.78
N ILE A 481 -12.58 -11.46 -6.51
CA ILE A 481 -12.95 -12.76 -5.90
C ILE A 481 -14.43 -12.87 -5.51
N LEU A 482 -15.09 -13.97 -5.92
CA LEU A 482 -16.29 -14.50 -5.25
C LEU A 482 -16.24 -16.04 -5.14
N ASP A 483 -16.26 -16.55 -3.91
CA ASP A 483 -16.81 -17.87 -3.60
C ASP A 483 -17.61 -17.77 -2.29
N SER A 484 -18.90 -18.11 -2.38
CA SER A 484 -19.90 -18.33 -1.33
C SER A 484 -19.74 -17.59 0.02
N ILE A 485 -20.49 -16.49 0.20
CA ILE A 485 -20.70 -15.84 1.50
C ILE A 485 -21.97 -16.42 2.15
N PRO A 486 -21.89 -17.15 3.28
CA PRO A 486 -22.94 -17.07 4.29
C PRO A 486 -22.81 -15.70 4.94
N LYS A 487 -23.86 -14.90 4.82
CA LYS A 487 -24.08 -13.58 5.43
C LYS A 487 -23.22 -13.33 6.68
N PHE A 488 -22.10 -12.61 6.55
CA PHE A 488 -21.49 -11.81 7.63
C PHE A 488 -20.53 -10.77 7.04
N GLY A 489 -20.86 -9.49 7.24
CA GLY A 489 -19.96 -8.34 7.34
C GLY A 489 -18.90 -8.17 6.25
N MET A 490 -19.23 -7.33 5.26
CA MET A 490 -18.37 -6.87 4.18
C MET A 490 -16.93 -6.52 4.63
N ALA A 491 -15.96 -7.34 4.20
CA ALA A 491 -14.54 -7.00 4.23
C ALA A 491 -14.11 -6.54 2.82
N LEU A 492 -13.57 -5.31 2.76
CA LEU A 492 -13.13 -4.62 1.55
C LEU A 492 -11.92 -5.31 0.86
N PRO A 493 -11.99 -5.57 -0.46
CA PRO A 493 -10.83 -5.96 -1.24
C PRO A 493 -10.38 -4.95 -2.32
N GLY A 494 -11.09 -3.84 -2.56
CA GLY A 494 -10.74 -2.86 -3.61
C GLY A 494 -9.54 -1.94 -3.31
N TYR A 495 -8.82 -2.08 -2.19
CA TYR A 495 -7.89 -1.04 -1.73
C TYR A 495 -6.48 -1.05 -2.35
N VAL A 496 -6.10 -2.07 -3.15
CA VAL A 496 -4.73 -2.15 -3.72
C VAL A 496 -4.61 -1.50 -5.10
N PHE A 497 -5.73 -1.35 -5.84
CA PHE A 497 -5.77 -0.51 -7.05
C PHE A 497 -5.93 1.00 -6.73
N TRP A 498 -6.22 1.35 -5.48
CA TRP A 498 -6.56 2.70 -5.03
C TRP A 498 -5.37 3.54 -4.53
N GLY A 499 -4.19 2.93 -4.32
CA GLY A 499 -2.96 3.65 -3.99
C GLY A 499 -2.39 4.51 -5.13
N LEU A 500 -2.86 4.33 -6.37
CA LEU A 500 -2.28 4.98 -7.55
C LEU A 500 -3.28 5.80 -8.41
N PHE A 501 -4.61 5.68 -8.22
CA PHE A 501 -5.61 6.39 -9.04
C PHE A 501 -6.38 7.54 -8.36
N VAL A 502 -6.25 7.75 -7.04
CA VAL A 502 -6.99 8.81 -6.32
C VAL A 502 -6.60 10.25 -6.67
N PRO A 503 -5.42 10.58 -7.21
CA PRO A 503 -5.23 11.94 -7.72
C PRO A 503 -6.03 12.25 -9.01
N MET A 504 -6.71 11.29 -9.65
CA MET A 504 -7.24 11.48 -11.02
C MET A 504 -8.77 11.57 -11.17
N MET A 505 -9.60 11.26 -10.17
CA MET A 505 -11.06 11.26 -10.36
C MET A 505 -11.87 11.81 -9.19
N ILE A 506 -11.95 13.13 -9.10
CA ILE A 506 -13.10 13.77 -8.46
C ILE A 506 -13.61 14.86 -9.39
N ASN A 507 -14.77 14.62 -10.04
CA ASN A 507 -15.79 15.61 -10.44
C ASN A 507 -16.83 14.98 -11.43
N SER A 508 -17.90 14.35 -10.90
CA SER A 508 -19.28 14.28 -11.46
C SER A 508 -20.06 13.29 -10.55
N LEU A 509 -21.22 13.54 -9.91
CA LEU A 509 -22.47 14.24 -10.24
C LEU A 509 -23.18 14.64 -8.92
N GLY A 510 -23.89 15.78 -8.86
CA GLY A 510 -24.80 16.18 -7.74
C GLY A 510 -26.25 15.71 -7.98
N HIS A 511 -27.22 15.77 -7.07
CA HIS A 511 -27.45 16.47 -5.80
C HIS A 511 -28.40 15.57 -4.96
N ASP A 512 -28.30 15.42 -3.64
CA ASP A 512 -28.47 16.48 -2.66
C ASP A 512 -27.19 17.24 -2.30
N SER A 513 -27.29 18.57 -2.44
CA SER A 513 -26.31 19.63 -2.18
C SER A 513 -25.29 19.24 -1.11
N VAL A 514 -24.02 19.00 -1.45
CA VAL A 514 -23.02 20.03 -1.74
C VAL A 514 -22.12 19.53 -2.87
N ALA A 515 -22.26 20.10 -4.07
CA ALA A 515 -21.27 19.95 -5.14
C ALA A 515 -19.85 20.26 -4.58
N THR A 516 -18.78 19.78 -5.18
CA THR A 516 -17.46 20.41 -5.03
C THR A 516 -16.63 20.02 -6.23
N ASN A 517 -16.53 20.97 -7.15
CA ASN A 517 -15.53 20.96 -8.20
C ASN A 517 -14.14 20.86 -7.54
N PHE A 518 -13.41 19.77 -7.79
CA PHE A 518 -11.98 19.73 -7.56
C PHE A 518 -11.21 20.62 -8.57
N PRO A 519 -10.30 21.53 -8.16
CA PRO A 519 -9.30 22.11 -9.05
C PRO A 519 -8.40 21.00 -9.58
N SER A 520 -8.00 21.14 -10.84
CA SER A 520 -7.06 20.27 -11.55
C SER A 520 -5.65 20.21 -10.93
N SER A 521 -5.41 20.95 -9.84
CA SER A 521 -4.19 20.97 -9.06
C SER A 521 -4.53 21.12 -7.56
N PHE A 522 -4.54 20.02 -6.81
CA PHE A 522 -4.71 20.01 -5.36
C PHE A 522 -3.36 19.76 -4.69
N ASN A 523 -2.81 20.77 -4.01
CA ASN A 523 -1.53 20.70 -3.33
C ASN A 523 -1.58 21.52 -2.03
N ARG A 524 -0.48 21.54 -1.26
CA ARG A 524 -0.38 22.30 0.01
C ARG A 524 -0.87 23.76 -0.06
N THR A 525 -0.81 24.42 -1.22
CA THR A 525 -1.24 25.83 -1.40
C THR A 525 -2.76 26.01 -1.39
N SER A 526 -3.54 24.94 -1.52
CA SER A 526 -5.01 24.98 -1.50
C SER A 526 -5.59 25.14 -0.09
N PHE A 527 -4.76 25.12 0.96
CA PHE A 527 -5.14 25.34 2.35
C PHE A 527 -4.63 26.70 2.85
N PRO A 528 -5.25 27.29 3.88
CA PRO A 528 -4.68 28.44 4.57
C PRO A 528 -3.21 28.23 4.92
N SER A 529 -2.41 29.31 4.84
CA SER A 529 -0.97 29.24 5.11
C SER A 529 -0.64 28.76 6.52
N ASP A 530 -1.57 28.90 7.46
CA ASP A 530 -1.47 28.45 8.85
C ASP A 530 -2.09 27.05 9.09
N PHE A 531 -2.67 26.41 8.08
CA PHE A 531 -3.23 25.06 8.19
C PHE A 531 -2.12 24.03 8.44
N VAL A 532 -2.27 23.14 9.43
CA VAL A 532 -1.23 22.16 9.80
C VAL A 532 -1.52 20.80 9.16
N VAL A 533 -0.55 20.23 8.43
CA VAL A 533 -0.57 18.83 7.98
C VAL A 533 0.45 18.04 8.80
N GLY A 534 -0.01 16.98 9.46
CA GLY A 534 0.83 16.17 10.32
C GLY A 534 0.44 14.70 10.34
N THR A 535 1.13 13.96 11.19
CA THR A 535 0.85 12.55 11.50
C THR A 535 0.74 12.38 13.01
N ALA A 536 0.03 11.35 13.44
CA ALA A 536 -0.20 11.03 14.83
C ALA A 536 0.40 9.67 15.25
N SER A 537 0.78 9.56 16.52
CA SER A 537 1.22 8.33 17.20
C SER A 537 0.76 8.33 18.66
N SER A 538 0.78 7.16 19.30
CA SER A 538 0.51 6.97 20.74
C SER A 538 1.74 6.44 21.48
N SER A 539 1.93 6.89 22.72
CA SER A 539 3.01 6.55 23.65
C SER A 539 3.09 5.04 23.90
N TYR A 540 2.00 4.41 24.34
CA TYR A 540 2.00 2.97 24.64
C TYR A 540 2.28 2.12 23.39
N GLN A 541 1.70 2.50 22.25
CA GLN A 541 1.82 1.76 20.99
C GLN A 541 3.22 1.85 20.34
N PHE A 542 4.13 2.65 20.91
CA PHE A 542 5.47 2.95 20.37
C PHE A 542 6.63 2.75 21.36
N GLU A 543 6.42 2.94 22.66
CA GLU A 543 7.50 2.94 23.67
C GLU A 543 7.82 1.55 24.27
N GLY A 544 6.85 0.63 24.32
CA GLY A 544 7.00 -0.83 24.50
C GLY A 544 7.84 -1.41 25.65
N ALA A 545 8.41 -0.64 26.58
CA ALA A 545 9.29 -1.18 27.64
C ALA A 545 9.14 -0.44 28.99
N TRP A 546 8.23 -0.91 29.85
CA TRP A 546 8.01 -0.29 31.16
C TRP A 546 9.07 -0.60 32.23
N LYS A 547 9.87 -1.66 32.05
CA LYS A 547 10.91 -2.06 33.03
C LYS A 547 12.26 -1.33 32.87
N GLU A 548 12.38 -0.46 31.88
CA GLU A 548 13.64 0.20 31.52
C GLU A 548 13.54 1.73 31.76
N GLY A 549 14.64 2.36 32.20
CA GLY A 549 14.72 3.83 32.31
C GLY A 549 13.92 4.51 33.44
N GLY A 550 13.51 3.76 34.47
CA GLY A 550 12.81 4.29 35.65
C GLY A 550 11.30 4.49 35.47
N LYS A 551 10.72 3.94 34.41
CA LYS A 551 9.27 3.97 34.16
C LYS A 551 8.54 3.01 35.12
N GLY A 552 7.38 3.44 35.64
CA GLY A 552 6.44 2.56 36.35
C GLY A 552 5.41 1.97 35.39
N PRO A 553 4.78 0.82 35.70
CA PRO A 553 3.80 0.20 34.81
C PRO A 553 2.55 1.08 34.64
N SER A 554 2.11 1.25 33.40
CA SER A 554 0.76 1.73 33.10
C SER A 554 -0.26 0.60 33.26
N MET A 555 -1.56 0.94 33.28
CA MET A 555 -2.59 -0.09 33.28
C MET A 555 -2.53 -1.02 32.07
N TYR A 556 -2.14 -0.51 30.91
CA TYR A 556 -2.00 -1.34 29.71
C TYR A 556 -0.83 -2.31 29.84
N ASP A 557 0.29 -1.90 30.45
CA ASP A 557 1.41 -2.81 30.73
C ASP A 557 0.97 -4.02 31.56
N ILE A 558 0.08 -3.81 32.54
CA ILE A 558 -0.47 -4.92 33.34
C ILE A 558 -1.56 -5.67 32.58
N PHE A 559 -2.46 -4.97 31.91
CA PHE A 559 -3.63 -5.54 31.24
C PHE A 559 -3.25 -6.50 30.11
N THR A 560 -2.27 -6.15 29.26
CA THR A 560 -1.82 -7.03 28.17
C THR A 560 -1.18 -8.31 28.68
N HIS A 561 -0.55 -8.27 29.86
CA HIS A 561 0.07 -9.43 30.49
C HIS A 561 -0.94 -10.29 31.24
N LYS A 562 -1.93 -9.66 31.87
CA LYS A 562 -2.95 -10.34 32.67
C LYS A 562 -4.02 -11.01 31.80
N TYR A 563 -4.36 -10.42 30.64
CA TYR A 563 -5.42 -10.90 29.75
C TYR A 563 -4.96 -11.03 28.29
N PRO A 564 -3.95 -11.87 27.98
CA PRO A 564 -3.39 -12.00 26.64
C PRO A 564 -4.40 -12.49 25.60
N ASP A 565 -5.44 -13.22 26.02
CA ASP A 565 -6.51 -13.72 25.13
C ASP A 565 -7.43 -12.62 24.59
N LYS A 566 -7.37 -11.41 25.15
CA LYS A 566 -8.08 -10.25 24.59
C LYS A 566 -7.38 -9.66 23.34
N PHE A 567 -6.27 -10.27 22.91
CA PHE A 567 -5.45 -9.83 21.79
C PHE A 567 -5.38 -10.91 20.70
N LEU A 568 -5.70 -10.57 19.43
CA LEU A 568 -5.85 -11.51 18.31
C LEU A 568 -4.66 -12.47 18.10
N ASN A 569 -3.45 -12.03 18.41
CA ASN A 569 -2.21 -12.81 18.31
C ASN A 569 -1.54 -13.03 19.67
N ARG A 570 -2.24 -12.74 20.78
CA ARG A 570 -1.73 -12.76 22.17
C ARG A 570 -0.46 -11.93 22.39
N SER A 571 -0.19 -10.94 21.53
CA SER A 571 0.97 -10.07 21.70
C SER A 571 0.75 -9.06 22.83
N ASN A 572 1.82 -8.75 23.55
CA ASN A 572 1.92 -7.64 24.50
C ASN A 572 2.76 -6.50 23.90
N GLY A 573 2.81 -5.35 24.59
CA GLY A 573 3.65 -4.21 24.20
C GLY A 573 5.17 -4.51 24.19
N ASP A 574 5.60 -5.67 24.72
CA ASP A 574 7.01 -5.99 25.04
C ASP A 574 7.86 -6.43 23.83
N VAL A 575 7.36 -6.40 22.60
CA VAL A 575 8.17 -6.73 21.40
C VAL A 575 9.41 -5.82 21.27
N ALA A 576 9.42 -4.65 21.93
CA ALA A 576 10.60 -3.81 22.08
C ALA A 576 11.68 -4.37 23.05
N VAL A 577 11.30 -5.20 24.03
CA VAL A 577 12.16 -5.70 25.13
C VAL A 577 13.02 -6.90 24.68
N ASP A 578 12.46 -7.79 23.87
CA ASP A 578 13.15 -9.02 23.44
C ASP A 578 14.34 -8.72 22.49
N PHE A 579 14.25 -7.62 21.73
CA PHE A 579 15.32 -7.20 20.83
C PHE A 579 16.51 -6.56 21.57
N TYR A 580 16.27 -5.75 22.62
CA TYR A 580 17.33 -5.17 23.45
C TYR A 580 18.16 -6.27 24.14
N GLN A 581 17.50 -7.30 24.67
CA GLN A 581 18.17 -8.43 25.32
C GLN A 581 18.90 -9.34 24.32
N ARG A 582 18.33 -9.58 23.12
CA ARG A 582 19.01 -10.35 22.05
C ARG A 582 20.19 -9.59 21.42
N TYR A 583 20.11 -8.27 21.30
CA TYR A 583 21.23 -7.42 20.87
C TYR A 583 22.36 -7.43 21.91
N LYS A 584 22.02 -7.37 23.20
CA LYS A 584 22.99 -7.45 24.32
C LYS A 584 23.64 -8.83 24.44
N ALA A 585 22.90 -9.91 24.18
CA ALA A 585 23.40 -11.29 24.25
C ALA A 585 24.27 -11.72 23.06
N SER A 586 24.18 -11.03 21.91
CA SER A 586 24.91 -11.37 20.68
C SER A 586 26.28 -10.68 20.53
N GLN A 587 26.61 -9.72 21.41
CA GLN A 587 27.87 -8.98 21.38
C GLN A 587 28.87 -9.58 22.38
N LYS A 588 29.81 -10.41 21.92
CA LYS A 588 31.09 -10.68 22.61
C LYS A 588 32.02 -9.45 22.48
N GLY A 589 31.50 -8.27 22.81
CA GLY A 589 32.14 -6.99 22.53
C GLY A 589 33.29 -6.68 23.49
N GLN A 590 34.33 -6.05 22.96
CA GLN A 590 35.35 -5.36 23.77
C GLN A 590 34.75 -4.03 24.26
N ILE A 591 35.02 -3.66 25.52
CA ILE A 591 34.52 -2.42 26.11
C ILE A 591 35.68 -1.42 26.16
N GLY A 592 35.52 -0.25 25.55
CA GLY A 592 36.53 0.80 25.54
C GLY A 592 35.95 2.16 25.88
N ILE A 593 36.83 3.09 26.25
CA ILE A 593 36.48 4.50 26.49
C ILE A 593 37.12 5.39 25.43
N THR A 594 36.35 6.35 24.93
CA THR A 594 36.81 7.33 23.94
C THR A 594 37.19 8.63 24.62
N LEU A 595 38.42 9.09 24.42
CA LEU A 595 38.96 10.32 25.01
C LEU A 595 39.26 11.34 23.92
N VAL A 596 38.96 12.61 24.19
CA VAL A 596 39.39 13.73 23.35
C VAL A 596 40.74 14.26 23.84
N SER A 597 41.66 14.53 22.92
CA SER A 597 42.94 15.15 23.28
C SER A 597 43.53 15.99 22.15
N HIS A 598 44.37 16.95 22.53
CA HIS A 598 45.19 17.78 21.66
C HIS A 598 46.66 17.53 21.96
N TRP A 599 47.53 17.92 21.03
CA TRP A 599 48.96 17.97 21.31
C TRP A 599 49.38 19.37 21.75
N PHE A 600 50.23 19.46 22.77
CA PHE A 600 50.65 20.73 23.35
C PHE A 600 52.14 20.96 23.11
N LEU A 601 52.47 22.10 22.51
CA LEU A 601 53.85 22.60 22.38
C LEU A 601 54.07 23.75 23.37
N PRO A 602 55.28 23.94 23.90
CA PRO A 602 55.56 25.12 24.70
C PRO A 602 55.54 26.38 23.82
N TYR A 603 54.97 27.47 24.34
CA TYR A 603 54.97 28.76 23.64
C TYR A 603 56.41 29.24 23.37
N SER A 604 57.33 28.98 24.30
CA SER A 604 58.77 29.25 24.17
C SER A 604 59.60 28.17 24.88
N ASN A 605 60.90 28.07 24.60
CA ASN A 605 61.81 27.12 25.28
C ASN A 605 62.10 27.45 26.76
N LEU A 606 61.46 28.47 27.34
CA LEU A 606 61.53 28.75 28.77
C LEU A 606 60.96 27.56 29.56
N VAL A 607 61.67 27.16 30.61
CA VAL A 607 61.36 25.96 31.41
C VAL A 607 59.92 25.95 31.93
N HIS A 608 59.39 27.12 32.33
CA HIS A 608 58.01 27.22 32.81
C HIS A 608 56.98 26.96 31.70
N ASN A 609 57.23 27.39 30.46
CA ASN A 609 56.34 27.12 29.32
C ASN A 609 56.40 25.65 28.86
N VAL A 610 57.56 25.01 28.99
CA VAL A 610 57.70 23.55 28.81
C VAL A 610 56.85 22.80 29.84
N LYS A 611 56.95 23.19 31.12
CA LYS A 611 56.13 22.62 32.20
C LYS A 611 54.63 22.88 32.00
N ALA A 612 54.25 24.05 31.47
CA ALA A 612 52.87 24.38 31.19
C ALA A 612 52.28 23.50 30.08
N ALA A 613 53.02 23.25 28.99
CA ALA A 613 52.59 22.34 27.93
C ALA A 613 52.42 20.90 28.44
N GLN A 614 53.37 20.44 29.26
CA GLN A 614 53.28 19.13 29.87
C GLN A 614 52.09 19.01 30.81
N ARG A 615 51.89 19.98 31.70
CA ARG A 615 50.76 20.00 32.64
C ARG A 615 49.40 20.04 31.93
N ALA A 616 49.28 20.79 30.84
CA ALA A 616 48.05 20.83 30.04
C ALA A 616 47.68 19.45 29.47
N LEU A 617 48.66 18.70 28.94
CA LEU A 617 48.44 17.34 28.41
C LEU A 617 48.25 16.31 29.53
N ASP A 618 49.18 16.29 30.48
CA ASP A 618 49.37 15.22 31.45
C ASP A 618 48.41 15.27 32.60
N ASP A 619 48.01 16.47 33.01
CA ASP A 619 47.29 16.63 34.26
C ASP A 619 45.84 17.04 34.04
N PHE A 620 45.57 17.89 33.04
CA PHE A 620 44.26 18.55 32.88
C PHE A 620 43.50 18.22 31.59
N MET A 621 44.09 17.46 30.66
CA MET A 621 43.38 17.00 29.46
C MET A 621 43.41 15.47 29.34
N TYR A 622 44.53 14.90 28.88
CA TYR A 622 44.59 13.48 28.56
C TYR A 622 44.80 12.61 29.81
N GLY A 623 45.76 12.99 30.66
CA GLY A 623 46.03 12.23 31.87
C GLY A 623 44.99 12.42 32.98
N TRP A 624 44.09 13.40 32.87
CA TRP A 624 42.93 13.49 33.77
C TRP A 624 42.10 12.21 33.74
N PHE A 625 41.94 11.60 32.56
CA PHE A 625 41.24 10.33 32.40
C PHE A 625 42.19 9.12 32.31
N MET A 626 43.35 9.26 31.67
CA MET A 626 44.29 8.14 31.53
C MET A 626 44.93 7.74 32.86
N ASN A 627 45.23 8.67 33.78
CA ASN A 627 45.83 8.29 35.07
C ASN A 627 44.89 7.45 35.94
N PRO A 628 43.59 7.79 36.10
CA PRO A 628 42.65 6.90 36.80
C PRO A 628 42.50 5.53 36.13
N LEU A 629 42.43 5.49 34.79
CA LEU A 629 42.28 4.24 34.05
C LEU A 629 43.51 3.33 34.15
N THR A 630 44.72 3.90 34.23
CA THR A 630 45.98 3.13 34.29
C THR A 630 46.43 2.86 35.72
N TYR A 631 46.35 3.86 36.60
CA TYR A 631 46.92 3.83 37.94
C TYR A 631 45.88 3.75 39.06
N GLY A 632 44.64 4.17 38.80
CA GLY A 632 43.54 4.20 39.78
C GLY A 632 43.38 5.55 40.50
N GLU A 633 44.16 6.58 40.12
CA GLU A 633 44.14 7.89 40.77
C GLU A 633 44.31 9.04 39.78
N TYR A 634 43.85 10.24 40.17
CA TYR A 634 44.11 11.48 39.41
C TYR A 634 45.59 11.89 39.42
N PRO A 635 46.06 12.67 38.44
CA PRO A 635 47.42 13.19 38.41
C PRO A 635 47.79 13.98 39.69
N GLU A 636 49.01 13.79 40.21
CA GLU A 636 49.46 14.40 41.47
C GLU A 636 49.40 15.93 41.42
N THR A 637 49.87 16.53 40.33
CA THR A 637 49.82 17.98 40.13
C THR A 637 48.38 18.50 40.08
N MET A 638 47.45 17.74 39.49
CA MET A 638 46.03 18.09 39.51
C MET A 638 45.45 18.07 40.92
N ARG A 639 45.74 17.03 41.72
CA ARG A 639 45.31 16.96 43.12
C ARG A 639 45.87 18.11 43.95
N SER A 640 47.12 18.49 43.71
CA SER A 640 47.76 19.60 44.42
C SER A 640 47.11 20.95 44.08
N ILE A 641 46.85 21.23 42.80
CA ILE A 641 46.31 22.53 42.36
C ILE A 641 44.81 22.65 42.65
N VAL A 642 44.03 21.60 42.36
CA VAL A 642 42.57 21.61 42.53
C VAL A 642 42.19 21.42 44.01
N GLY A 643 42.99 20.66 44.76
CA GLY A 643 42.79 20.38 46.17
C GLY A 643 41.47 19.65 46.44
N LYS A 644 40.80 20.00 47.56
CA LYS A 644 39.56 19.37 48.02
C LYS A 644 38.37 19.46 47.05
N ARG A 645 38.46 20.28 46.00
CA ARG A 645 37.45 20.32 44.93
C ARG A 645 37.50 19.07 44.04
N LEU A 646 38.65 18.40 43.99
CA LEU A 646 38.80 17.14 43.28
C LEU A 646 38.45 16.00 44.25
N PRO A 647 37.41 15.21 43.98
CA PRO A 647 37.08 14.07 44.82
C PRO A 647 38.21 13.02 44.76
N GLU A 648 38.46 12.36 45.88
CA GLU A 648 39.39 11.23 45.95
C GLU A 648 38.64 9.94 45.62
N PHE A 649 39.30 9.05 44.88
CA PHE A 649 38.76 7.71 44.67
C PHE A 649 38.92 6.88 45.94
N THR A 650 37.86 6.22 46.40
CA THR A 650 38.01 5.17 47.40
C THR A 650 38.80 3.99 46.82
N PRO A 651 39.43 3.13 47.63
CA PRO A 651 40.15 1.95 47.14
C PRO A 651 39.30 1.06 46.21
N GLU A 652 38.00 0.93 46.50
CA GLU A 652 37.05 0.16 45.68
C GLU A 652 36.78 0.85 44.34
N GLN A 653 36.61 2.17 44.34
CA GLN A 653 36.42 2.95 43.12
C GLN A 653 37.68 2.95 42.25
N ALA A 654 38.86 3.11 42.87
CA ALA A 654 40.13 3.03 42.19
C ALA A 654 40.33 1.65 41.53
N LYS A 655 39.96 0.57 42.24
CA LYS A 655 40.00 -0.80 41.71
C LYS A 655 38.99 -1.02 40.58
N LEU A 656 37.82 -0.38 40.65
CA LEU A 656 36.79 -0.47 39.61
C LEU A 656 37.21 0.24 38.32
N VAL A 657 37.82 1.42 38.42
CA VAL A 657 38.20 2.25 37.28
C VAL A 657 39.50 1.75 36.64
N LYS A 658 40.46 1.28 37.44
CA LYS A 658 41.75 0.81 36.95
C LYS A 658 41.61 -0.42 36.07
N GLY A 659 42.03 -0.32 34.81
CA GLY A 659 41.97 -1.41 33.83
C GLY A 659 40.55 -1.73 33.34
N SER A 660 39.60 -0.81 33.49
CA SER A 660 38.19 -1.02 33.12
C SER A 660 37.89 -1.01 31.61
N CYS A 661 38.92 -0.89 30.75
CA CYS A 661 38.77 -0.81 29.31
C CYS A 661 39.73 -1.76 28.56
N ASP A 662 39.19 -2.47 27.57
CA ASP A 662 39.89 -3.35 26.64
C ASP A 662 40.57 -2.60 25.48
N PHE A 663 40.13 -1.38 25.18
CA PHE A 663 40.72 -0.49 24.17
C PHE A 663 40.52 0.98 24.54
N ILE A 664 41.34 1.86 23.94
CA ILE A 664 41.20 3.32 24.04
C ILE A 664 40.74 3.88 22.69
N GLY A 665 39.59 4.55 22.68
CA GLY A 665 39.17 5.42 21.59
C GLY A 665 39.87 6.77 21.73
N LEU A 666 40.35 7.33 20.62
CA LEU A 666 40.97 8.66 20.60
C LEU A 666 40.29 9.56 19.58
N ASN A 667 39.84 10.73 20.04
CA ASN A 667 39.32 11.81 19.22
C ASN A 667 40.37 12.93 19.16
N TYR A 668 40.80 13.32 17.96
CA TYR A 668 41.86 14.30 17.76
C TYR A 668 41.49 15.32 16.70
N TYR A 669 41.67 16.61 16.99
CA TYR A 669 41.24 17.70 16.11
C TYR A 669 42.30 18.78 15.85
N THR A 670 43.22 19.05 16.79
CA THR A 670 44.20 20.15 16.68
C THR A 670 45.39 20.00 17.66
N GLY A 671 46.35 20.94 17.58
CA GLY A 671 47.37 21.19 18.60
C GLY A 671 47.30 22.62 19.16
N ASN A 672 47.94 22.86 20.30
CA ASN A 672 48.00 24.16 20.97
C ASN A 672 49.42 24.48 21.45
N TYR A 673 49.76 25.77 21.51
CA TYR A 673 50.86 26.28 22.31
C TYR A 673 50.40 26.59 23.73
N ALA A 674 51.24 26.26 24.72
CA ALA A 674 50.97 26.53 26.13
C ALA A 674 52.01 27.49 26.74
N SER A 675 51.55 28.49 27.47
CA SER A 675 52.40 29.34 28.30
C SER A 675 51.95 29.33 29.77
N ASP A 676 52.90 29.39 30.69
CA ASP A 676 52.66 29.36 32.13
C ASP A 676 51.95 30.62 32.61
N VAL A 677 50.92 30.46 33.44
CA VAL A 677 50.19 31.56 34.07
C VAL A 677 50.13 31.33 35.58
N PRO A 678 51.19 31.67 36.33
CA PRO A 678 51.31 31.33 37.74
C PRO A 678 50.32 32.07 38.66
N SER A 679 49.59 33.07 38.17
CA SER A 679 48.65 33.89 38.95
C SER A 679 47.29 34.06 38.26
N ALA A 680 46.62 32.96 37.87
CA ALA A 680 45.23 33.05 37.47
C ALA A 680 44.39 33.51 38.68
N ASN A 681 43.68 34.65 38.56
CA ASN A 681 42.97 35.35 39.64
C ASN A 681 42.19 34.41 40.56
N SER A 682 42.55 34.40 41.85
CA SER A 682 41.98 33.55 42.91
C SER A 682 40.51 33.81 43.26
N VAL A 683 39.84 34.72 42.53
CA VAL A 683 38.46 35.12 42.82
C VAL A 683 37.44 34.25 42.07
N ASN A 684 37.80 33.69 40.90
CA ASN A 684 36.91 32.85 40.09
C ASN A 684 37.64 31.58 39.62
N VAL A 685 37.82 30.62 40.53
CA VAL A 685 38.38 29.30 40.20
C VAL A 685 37.46 28.55 39.24
N SER A 686 38.02 28.06 38.14
CA SER A 686 37.34 27.26 37.11
C SER A 686 38.29 26.19 36.58
N TYR A 687 37.74 25.17 35.92
CA TYR A 687 38.53 24.17 35.21
C TYR A 687 39.59 24.81 34.29
N SER A 688 39.21 25.87 33.56
CA SER A 688 40.11 26.56 32.63
C SER A 688 41.27 27.26 33.34
N SER A 689 41.06 27.79 34.56
CA SER A 689 42.13 28.42 35.34
C SER A 689 43.00 27.41 36.09
N ASP A 690 42.48 26.23 36.40
CA ASP A 690 43.18 25.21 37.20
C ASP A 690 44.38 24.59 36.47
N SER A 691 44.40 24.63 35.14
CA SER A 691 45.56 24.17 34.36
C SER A 691 46.79 25.07 34.52
N LEU A 692 46.62 26.29 35.06
CA LEU A 692 47.66 27.34 35.13
C LEU A 692 48.40 27.55 33.80
N ALA A 693 47.74 27.28 32.67
CA ALA A 693 48.31 27.36 31.34
C ALA A 693 47.37 28.15 30.43
N ASN A 694 47.93 29.14 29.72
CA ASN A 694 47.22 29.78 28.62
C ASN A 694 47.46 28.97 27.35
N LEU A 695 46.38 28.61 26.65
CA LEU A 695 46.40 27.75 25.48
C LEU A 695 45.98 28.54 24.25
N THR A 696 46.77 28.44 23.17
CA THR A 696 46.51 29.14 21.91
C THR A 696 46.93 28.31 20.71
N THR A 697 46.17 28.34 19.62
CA THR A 697 46.57 27.70 18.36
C THR A 697 47.61 28.51 17.59
N GLU A 698 47.91 29.74 18.02
CA GLU A 698 48.82 30.66 17.35
C GLU A 698 49.99 31.11 18.23
N ARG A 699 51.15 31.26 17.61
CA ARG A 699 52.34 31.87 18.22
C ARG A 699 52.89 32.96 17.31
N ASN A 700 52.99 34.18 17.83
CA ASN A 700 53.43 35.37 17.08
C ASN A 700 52.64 35.59 15.77
N GLY A 701 51.31 35.39 15.82
CA GLY A 701 50.41 35.53 14.67
C GLY A 701 50.53 34.43 13.62
N LYS A 702 51.22 33.32 13.93
CA LYS A 702 51.32 32.14 13.05
C LYS A 702 50.63 30.94 13.70
N PRO A 703 49.67 30.31 13.02
CA PRO A 703 49.01 29.11 13.51
C PRO A 703 49.96 27.91 13.54
N ILE A 704 49.73 26.99 14.47
CA ILE A 704 50.52 25.77 14.67
C ILE A 704 50.46 24.79 13.48
N GLY A 705 49.42 24.92 12.65
CA GLY A 705 49.20 24.17 11.42
C GLY A 705 48.29 24.95 10.46
N ASN A 706 47.86 24.34 9.37
CA ASN A 706 46.95 25.00 8.44
C ASN A 706 45.60 25.25 9.13
N PRO A 707 45.05 26.48 9.13
CA PRO A 707 43.74 26.74 9.73
C PRO A 707 42.60 25.98 9.03
N THR A 708 41.55 25.68 9.79
CA THR A 708 40.27 25.17 9.27
C THR A 708 39.23 26.31 9.20
N ALA A 709 37.97 26.03 8.85
CA ALA A 709 36.89 27.04 8.89
C ALA A 709 36.58 27.49 10.33
N VAL A 710 36.87 26.63 11.32
CA VAL A 710 36.76 26.89 12.74
C VAL A 710 38.11 27.39 13.25
N SER A 711 38.13 28.65 13.70
CA SER A 711 39.37 29.35 14.07
C SER A 711 40.17 28.70 15.21
N ILE A 712 39.55 27.82 16.00
CA ILE A 712 40.20 27.08 17.09
C ILE A 712 40.79 25.73 16.66
N PHE A 713 40.61 25.30 15.41
CA PHE A 713 41.17 24.04 14.90
C PHE A 713 42.16 24.29 13.75
N CYS A 714 43.32 23.64 13.86
CA CYS A 714 44.39 23.66 12.87
C CYS A 714 44.74 22.23 12.47
N ILE A 715 44.94 22.00 11.17
CA ILE A 715 45.40 20.73 10.61
C ILE A 715 46.84 20.50 11.09
N PHE A 716 47.01 19.70 12.15
CA PHE A 716 48.31 19.42 12.77
C PHE A 716 48.58 17.91 12.95
N PRO A 717 48.82 17.16 11.87
CA PRO A 717 48.99 15.70 11.89
C PRO A 717 50.14 15.20 12.77
N LYS A 718 51.22 15.99 12.89
CA LYS A 718 52.37 15.65 13.72
C LYS A 718 51.96 15.51 15.19
N GLY A 719 51.03 16.32 15.67
CA GLY A 719 50.52 16.22 17.03
C GLY A 719 49.79 14.91 17.30
N LEU A 720 49.00 14.40 16.35
CA LEU A 720 48.37 13.08 16.46
C LEU A 720 49.42 11.95 16.55
N GLN A 721 50.48 12.03 15.74
CA GLN A 721 51.57 11.07 15.80
C GLN A 721 52.26 11.07 17.17
N GLU A 722 52.64 12.25 17.68
CA GLU A 722 53.30 12.37 18.98
C GLU A 722 52.39 11.92 20.13
N LEU A 723 51.10 12.26 20.09
CA LEU A 723 50.14 11.84 21.10
C LEU A 723 50.01 10.30 21.16
N LEU A 724 49.97 9.63 20.02
CA LEU A 724 49.90 8.17 19.96
C LEU A 724 51.16 7.49 20.50
N ILE A 725 52.33 8.02 20.15
CA ILE A 725 53.61 7.52 20.67
C ILE A 725 53.68 7.76 22.19
N TYR A 726 53.33 8.97 22.62
CA TYR A 726 53.31 9.35 24.03
C TYR A 726 52.38 8.45 24.85
N THR A 727 51.19 8.16 24.33
CA THR A 727 50.21 7.28 24.99
C THR A 727 50.79 5.90 25.22
N LYS A 728 51.46 5.33 24.20
CA LYS A 728 52.15 4.04 24.30
C LYS A 728 53.27 4.09 25.36
N GLU A 729 54.12 5.11 25.30
CA GLU A 729 55.32 5.21 26.15
C GLU A 729 54.96 5.42 27.63
N LYS A 730 53.96 6.26 27.92
CA LYS A 730 53.59 6.59 29.30
C LYS A 730 52.65 5.58 29.93
N TYR A 731 51.66 5.09 29.20
CA TYR A 731 50.54 4.33 29.78
C TYR A 731 50.52 2.84 29.41
N ASN A 732 51.48 2.35 28.59
CA ASN A 732 51.57 0.96 28.14
C ASN A 732 50.21 0.37 27.70
N THR A 733 49.50 1.14 26.88
CA THR A 733 48.05 0.97 26.69
C THR A 733 47.65 -0.25 25.85
N PRO A 734 46.40 -0.73 26.03
CA PRO A 734 45.79 -1.70 25.12
C PRO A 734 45.58 -1.11 23.71
N VAL A 735 44.84 -1.82 22.87
CA VAL A 735 44.55 -1.42 21.48
C VAL A 735 43.98 0.00 21.42
N ILE A 736 44.40 0.79 20.43
CA ILE A 736 43.87 2.14 20.18
C ILE A 736 43.02 2.14 18.91
N TYR A 737 41.88 2.83 18.94
CA TYR A 737 41.11 3.19 17.76
C TYR A 737 41.03 4.72 17.66
N ILE A 738 41.34 5.31 16.50
CA ILE A 738 41.03 6.73 16.27
C ILE A 738 39.54 6.81 15.97
N THR A 739 38.73 7.12 16.98
CA THR A 739 37.27 7.03 16.95
C THR A 739 36.63 8.24 16.26
N GLU A 740 37.30 9.39 16.28
CA GLU A 740 36.88 10.58 15.54
C GLU A 740 38.10 11.40 15.09
N ASN A 741 38.18 11.65 13.78
CA ASN A 741 39.09 12.64 13.22
C ASN A 741 38.47 13.24 11.95
N GLY A 742 38.25 14.55 11.92
CA GLY A 742 37.69 15.23 10.76
C GLY A 742 37.95 16.73 10.78
N MET A 743 37.63 17.37 9.65
CA MET A 743 37.73 18.81 9.49
C MET A 743 36.49 19.41 8.83
N ASP A 744 36.17 20.61 9.26
CA ASP A 744 35.26 21.56 8.65
C ASP A 744 35.93 22.30 7.47
N ASN A 745 35.15 22.74 6.48
CA ASN A 745 35.66 23.41 5.28
C ASN A 745 34.75 24.59 4.87
N VAL A 746 35.33 25.76 4.56
CA VAL A 746 34.57 26.91 4.01
C VAL A 746 34.48 26.74 2.49
N THR A 747 33.33 26.35 1.95
CA THR A 747 33.18 26.29 0.48
C THR A 747 32.60 27.60 -0.06
N THR A 748 33.34 28.26 -0.95
CA THR A 748 32.78 29.31 -1.82
C THR A 748 32.23 28.65 -3.08
N LYS A 749 30.94 28.88 -3.36
CA LYS A 749 30.18 28.41 -4.54
C LYS A 749 30.27 26.90 -4.85
N GLY A 750 29.37 26.13 -4.22
CA GLY A 750 28.89 24.85 -4.75
C GLY A 750 29.53 23.57 -4.21
N GLY A 751 30.53 23.64 -3.32
CA GLY A 751 30.96 22.49 -2.50
C GLY A 751 31.62 21.30 -3.22
N VAL A 752 31.76 21.32 -4.54
CA VAL A 752 32.25 20.16 -5.32
C VAL A 752 33.78 19.97 -5.23
N GLN A 753 34.53 20.98 -4.78
CA GLN A 753 36.00 20.95 -4.67
C GLN A 753 36.46 20.80 -3.21
N ASP A 754 36.91 19.60 -2.81
CA ASP A 754 37.24 19.23 -1.41
C ASP A 754 38.73 18.90 -1.18
N TYR A 755 39.63 19.69 -1.76
CA TYR A 755 41.08 19.41 -1.73
C TYR A 755 41.70 19.50 -0.33
N LEU A 756 41.17 20.35 0.54
CA LEU A 756 41.65 20.53 1.91
C LEU A 756 41.35 19.33 2.80
N ARG A 757 40.16 18.71 2.68
CA ARG A 757 39.82 17.48 3.41
C ARG A 757 40.62 16.28 2.92
N ILE A 758 40.91 16.21 1.62
CA ILE A 758 41.84 15.22 1.05
C ILE A 758 43.24 15.39 1.66
N TYR A 759 43.75 16.62 1.76
CA TYR A 759 45.02 16.91 2.42
C TYR A 759 44.99 16.49 3.90
N PHE A 760 43.95 16.86 4.65
CA PHE A 760 43.78 16.51 6.06
C PHE A 760 43.89 15.02 6.31
N TYR A 761 43.08 14.20 5.61
CA TYR A 761 43.08 12.76 5.84
C TYR A 761 44.38 12.09 5.39
N ARG A 762 44.93 12.51 4.24
CA ARG A 762 46.20 11.95 3.75
C ARG A 762 47.32 12.12 4.78
N HIS A 763 47.43 13.29 5.40
CA HIS A 763 48.50 13.55 6.35
C HIS A 763 48.23 12.97 7.75
N HIS A 764 46.97 12.95 8.24
CA HIS A 764 46.64 12.31 9.53
C HIS A 764 46.73 10.78 9.48
N LEU A 765 46.30 10.14 8.37
CA LEU A 765 46.53 8.71 8.17
C LEU A 765 48.02 8.38 8.05
N GLY A 766 48.81 9.25 7.41
CA GLY A 766 50.27 9.12 7.37
C GLY A 766 50.91 9.20 8.77
N ALA A 767 50.46 10.14 9.61
CA ALA A 767 50.87 10.27 11.00
C ALA A 767 50.54 9.02 11.84
N VAL A 768 49.32 8.47 11.69
CA VAL A 768 48.91 7.21 12.33
C VAL A 768 49.76 6.03 11.85
N GLN A 769 50.04 5.95 10.54
CA GLN A 769 50.93 4.93 10.00
C GLN A 769 52.33 5.02 10.60
N ASN A 770 52.88 6.21 10.76
CA ASN A 770 54.18 6.41 11.41
C ASN A 770 54.16 5.99 12.88
N ALA A 771 53.08 6.28 13.61
CA ALA A 771 52.91 5.81 15.00
C ALA A 771 52.82 4.28 15.07
N ILE A 772 52.09 3.62 14.15
CA ILE A 772 52.05 2.16 14.03
C ILE A 772 53.45 1.59 13.77
N LYS A 773 54.23 2.22 12.87
CA LYS A 773 55.64 1.84 12.61
C LYS A 773 56.53 2.03 13.84
N ALA A 774 56.25 3.02 14.69
CA ALA A 774 56.89 3.20 16.00
C ALA A 774 56.37 2.22 17.08
N GLY A 775 55.50 1.27 16.71
CA GLY A 775 55.01 0.19 17.57
C GLY A 775 53.76 0.52 18.38
N VAL A 776 53.01 1.57 18.02
CA VAL A 776 51.70 1.86 18.64
C VAL A 776 50.63 0.91 18.10
N LYS A 777 49.82 0.32 18.98
CA LYS A 777 48.79 -0.68 18.62
C LYS A 777 47.49 -0.06 18.13
N VAL A 778 47.53 0.73 17.05
CA VAL A 778 46.31 1.29 16.43
C VAL A 778 45.65 0.24 15.53
N LYS A 779 44.35 0.00 15.72
CA LYS A 779 43.57 -1.02 14.96
C LYS A 779 42.49 -0.45 14.05
N GLY A 780 42.12 0.81 14.20
CA GLY A 780 41.18 1.46 13.29
C GLY A 780 41.28 2.97 13.29
N PHE A 781 40.83 3.56 12.20
CA PHE A 781 40.74 5.00 11.99
C PHE A 781 39.36 5.32 11.43
N PHE A 782 38.59 6.10 12.17
CA PHE A 782 37.23 6.49 11.86
C PHE A 782 37.22 7.98 11.53
N ALA A 783 36.94 8.28 10.27
CA ALA A 783 36.69 9.64 9.83
C ALA A 783 35.45 10.18 10.56
N TRP A 784 35.56 11.38 11.13
CA TRP A 784 34.41 12.05 11.75
C TRP A 784 33.40 12.42 10.66
N ALA A 785 32.32 11.62 10.65
CA ALA A 785 31.16 11.64 9.78
C ALA A 785 31.38 11.20 8.31
N PHE A 786 30.48 10.33 7.85
CA PHE A 786 30.42 9.84 6.46
C PHE A 786 29.64 10.80 5.54
N LEU A 787 28.76 11.62 6.13
CA LEU A 787 27.96 12.67 5.52
C LEU A 787 28.10 13.93 6.36
N ASP A 788 27.67 15.09 5.86
CA ASP A 788 27.67 16.33 6.64
C ASP A 788 26.93 16.10 7.97
N ASN A 789 27.64 16.38 9.07
CA ASN A 789 27.19 16.08 10.42
C ASN A 789 26.50 17.29 11.05
N PHE A 790 25.63 16.99 12.02
CA PHE A 790 25.18 17.97 12.97
C PHE A 790 26.28 18.33 13.97
N GLU A 791 26.82 19.55 13.85
CA GLU A 791 27.80 20.09 14.81
C GLU A 791 27.08 20.86 15.93
N TRP A 792 27.11 20.30 17.14
CA TRP A 792 26.71 20.86 18.45
C TRP A 792 25.53 21.86 18.44
N GLY A 793 25.75 23.12 18.01
CA GLY A 793 24.74 24.18 17.92
C GLY A 793 23.80 24.17 16.69
N SER A 794 24.02 23.30 15.70
CA SER A 794 23.37 23.23 14.36
C SER A 794 22.24 22.17 14.05
N GLY A 795 21.53 21.58 15.03
CA GLY A 795 20.51 20.46 15.01
C GLY A 795 20.75 18.99 14.46
N TYR A 796 20.31 17.92 15.19
CA TYR A 796 20.21 16.48 14.75
C TYR A 796 18.88 16.21 14.03
N THR A 797 18.89 15.42 12.95
CA THR A 797 17.69 15.08 12.19
C THR A 797 17.78 13.62 11.69
N GLU A 798 16.97 12.67 12.17
CA GLU A 798 16.75 11.38 11.48
C GLU A 798 15.24 11.04 11.46
N ASP A 799 14.55 11.03 12.60
CA ASP A 799 13.08 10.99 12.60
C ASP A 799 12.48 12.29 12.05
N VAL A 800 13.12 13.41 12.39
CA VAL A 800 12.87 14.72 11.78
C VAL A 800 13.32 14.73 10.32
N LYS A 801 14.33 13.95 9.89
CA LYS A 801 14.62 13.80 8.45
C LYS A 801 13.49 13.08 7.75
N LEU A 802 12.92 12.01 8.30
CA LEU A 802 11.79 11.33 7.67
C LEU A 802 10.55 12.23 7.63
N MET A 803 10.26 12.98 8.69
CA MET A 803 9.14 13.93 8.74
C MET A 803 9.34 15.17 7.85
N LYS A 804 10.57 15.73 7.80
CA LYS A 804 10.94 16.81 6.86
C LYS A 804 11.01 16.33 5.42
N PHE A 805 11.49 15.11 5.19
CA PHE A 805 11.47 14.43 3.90
C PHE A 805 10.03 14.35 3.41
N MET A 806 9.07 14.05 4.28
CA MET A 806 7.63 14.07 3.98
C MET A 806 6.99 15.47 3.96
N GLY A 807 7.73 16.55 4.21
CA GLY A 807 7.22 17.93 4.23
C GLY A 807 6.22 18.25 5.35
N MET A 808 6.26 17.55 6.49
CA MET A 808 5.27 17.71 7.56
C MET A 808 5.45 19.01 8.39
N ASP A 809 4.35 19.68 8.71
CA ASP A 809 4.32 20.97 9.44
C ASP A 809 4.13 20.80 10.97
N GLY A 810 3.69 19.62 11.42
CA GLY A 810 3.45 19.31 12.84
C GLY A 810 3.44 17.81 13.14
N PHE A 811 3.76 17.45 14.39
CA PHE A 811 3.75 16.06 14.85
C PHE A 811 2.91 15.93 16.12
N ARG A 812 1.91 15.05 16.08
CA ARG A 812 1.04 14.77 17.22
C ARG A 812 1.47 13.48 17.88
N PHE A 813 1.80 13.53 19.17
CA PHE A 813 2.13 12.34 19.95
C PHE A 813 1.62 12.50 21.38
N SER A 814 1.36 11.39 22.06
CA SER A 814 1.14 11.41 23.51
C SER A 814 2.46 11.28 24.27
N ILE A 815 2.55 11.97 25.40
CA ILE A 815 3.63 11.76 26.36
C ILE A 815 3.13 10.67 27.30
N SER A 816 3.78 9.50 27.31
CA SER A 816 3.78 8.67 28.53
C SER A 816 4.36 9.56 29.61
N TRP A 817 3.77 9.61 30.81
CA TRP A 817 4.16 10.47 31.95
C TRP A 817 5.71 10.62 32.14
N THR A 818 6.51 9.70 31.61
CA THR A 818 7.94 9.54 31.84
C THR A 818 8.97 9.95 30.76
N ARG A 819 8.72 10.56 29.58
CA ARG A 819 9.86 10.95 28.66
C ARG A 819 9.55 11.91 27.48
N LEU A 820 10.60 12.53 26.88
CA LEU A 820 10.49 13.65 25.90
C LEU A 820 11.58 13.66 24.80
N LEU A 821 11.25 14.30 23.67
CA LEU A 821 12.15 14.58 22.53
C LEU A 821 11.90 15.99 21.91
N PRO A 822 12.89 16.64 21.26
CA PRO A 822 12.73 17.96 20.62
C PRO A 822 12.76 18.01 19.05
N SER A 823 12.18 19.09 18.50
CA SER A 823 12.36 19.72 17.15
C SER A 823 11.29 19.59 16.02
N LEU A 824 10.00 19.56 16.36
CA LEU A 824 8.85 19.83 15.45
C LEU A 824 7.77 20.65 16.20
N LYS A 825 6.79 21.29 15.51
CA LYS A 825 5.61 21.89 16.19
C LYS A 825 4.82 20.75 16.86
N PRO A 826 4.93 20.57 18.19
CA PRO A 826 4.39 19.37 18.81
C PRO A 826 2.94 19.64 19.23
N PHE A 827 2.05 18.72 18.87
CA PHE A 827 0.69 18.63 19.39
C PHE A 827 0.70 17.52 20.44
N VAL A 828 0.87 17.91 21.71
CA VAL A 828 1.12 16.96 22.78
C VAL A 828 -0.19 16.54 23.42
N THR A 829 -0.46 15.24 23.41
CA THR A 829 -1.57 14.63 24.13
C THR A 829 -1.11 14.19 25.53
N MET A 830 -1.77 14.68 26.58
CA MET A 830 -1.43 14.39 27.98
C MET A 830 -1.89 13.01 28.44
N PHE A 831 -3.02 12.53 27.91
CA PHE A 831 -3.56 11.23 28.27
C PHE A 831 -4.09 10.50 27.04
N HIS A 832 -3.63 9.26 26.83
CA HIS A 832 -4.10 8.39 25.76
C HIS A 832 -4.28 6.95 26.28
N TRP A 833 -5.21 6.81 27.24
CA TRP A 833 -5.66 5.56 27.86
C TRP A 833 -4.61 4.85 28.74
N ASP A 834 -3.45 5.46 28.95
CA ASP A 834 -2.28 4.94 29.65
C ASP A 834 -2.15 5.47 31.10
N LEU A 835 -3.22 5.38 31.89
CA LEU A 835 -3.19 5.76 33.32
C LEU A 835 -2.12 4.95 34.08
N PRO A 836 -1.38 5.55 35.04
CA PRO A 836 -0.52 4.77 35.92
C PRO A 836 -1.30 3.74 36.71
N GLN A 837 -0.78 2.51 36.78
CA GLN A 837 -1.44 1.44 37.53
C GLN A 837 -1.61 1.79 39.01
N ALA A 838 -0.67 2.56 39.59
CA ALA A 838 -0.74 2.96 40.99
C ALA A 838 -2.00 3.76 41.34
N LEU A 839 -2.50 4.62 40.46
CA LEU A 839 -3.71 5.42 40.69
C LEU A 839 -4.98 4.56 40.54
N GLU A 840 -4.95 3.61 39.61
CA GLU A 840 -6.02 2.60 39.49
C GLU A 840 -6.07 1.71 40.73
N ASP A 841 -4.93 1.27 41.25
CA ASP A 841 -4.85 0.40 42.43
C ASP A 841 -5.21 1.15 43.73
N GLU A 842 -4.78 2.41 43.88
CA GLU A 842 -5.00 3.19 45.11
C GLU A 842 -6.48 3.58 45.28
N TYR A 843 -7.14 4.04 44.21
CA TYR A 843 -8.49 4.59 44.32
C TYR A 843 -9.40 4.36 43.10
N GLY A 844 -9.01 3.47 42.16
CA GLY A 844 -9.84 3.15 40.98
C GLY A 844 -9.77 4.17 39.86
N GLY A 845 -8.71 4.98 39.80
CA GLY A 845 -8.46 5.90 38.70
C GLY A 845 -9.62 6.88 38.48
N PHE A 846 -10.20 6.88 37.27
CA PHE A 846 -11.29 7.79 36.91
C PHE A 846 -12.64 7.51 37.58
N LEU A 847 -12.78 6.42 38.35
CA LEU A 847 -13.97 6.23 39.20
C LEU A 847 -13.98 7.18 40.40
N SER A 848 -12.82 7.73 40.77
CA SER A 848 -12.68 8.64 41.91
C SER A 848 -12.51 10.09 41.45
N PRO A 849 -13.16 11.06 42.11
CA PRO A 849 -12.95 12.48 41.82
C PRO A 849 -11.54 12.96 42.17
N ARG A 850 -10.76 12.20 42.98
CA ARG A 850 -9.36 12.53 43.31
C ARG A 850 -8.48 12.69 42.06
N ILE A 851 -8.80 11.95 40.99
CA ILE A 851 -8.07 12.00 39.73
C ILE A 851 -8.06 13.39 39.08
N VAL A 852 -9.03 14.24 39.42
CA VAL A 852 -9.14 15.60 38.87
C VAL A 852 -7.94 16.44 39.30
N ASP A 853 -7.58 16.39 40.57
CA ASP A 853 -6.45 17.13 41.12
C ASP A 853 -5.11 16.52 40.69
N ASP A 854 -5.00 15.18 40.70
CA ASP A 854 -3.78 14.49 40.27
C ASP A 854 -3.48 14.74 38.79
N PHE A 855 -4.51 14.72 37.94
CA PHE A 855 -4.35 15.05 36.52
C PHE A 855 -3.99 16.53 36.32
N ALA A 856 -4.60 17.45 37.06
CA ALA A 856 -4.24 18.87 37.00
C ALA A 856 -2.77 19.09 37.40
N ASN A 857 -2.31 18.47 38.48
CA ASN A 857 -0.90 18.53 38.93
C ASN A 857 0.06 17.97 37.88
N PHE A 858 -0.27 16.83 37.28
CA PHE A 858 0.50 16.24 36.19
C PHE A 858 0.60 17.21 35.00
N THR A 859 -0.52 17.77 34.55
CA THR A 859 -0.51 18.72 33.44
C THR A 859 0.25 20.00 33.76
N GLU A 860 0.17 20.50 34.99
CA GLU A 860 0.94 21.66 35.46
C GLU A 860 2.45 21.42 35.33
N LEU A 861 2.91 20.25 35.75
CA LEU A 861 4.31 19.84 35.59
C LEU A 861 4.70 19.86 34.10
N CYS A 862 3.88 19.27 33.22
CA CYS A 862 4.16 19.27 31.79
C CYS A 862 4.19 20.70 31.20
N TYR A 863 3.28 21.58 31.61
CA TYR A 863 3.28 22.98 31.16
C TYR A 863 4.54 23.70 31.60
N LYS A 864 4.99 23.48 32.84
CA LYS A 864 6.20 24.10 33.38
C LYS A 864 7.45 23.63 32.63
N GLU A 865 7.56 22.34 32.37
CA GLU A 865 8.77 21.74 31.80
C GLU A 865 8.87 21.86 30.27
N PHE A 866 7.74 21.90 29.55
CA PHE A 866 7.74 21.87 28.07
C PHE A 866 6.99 23.00 27.41
N GLY A 867 6.27 23.84 28.16
CA GLY A 867 5.48 24.91 27.57
C GLY A 867 6.29 26.05 26.92
N ASP A 868 7.60 26.06 27.14
CA ASP A 868 8.54 26.84 26.34
C ASP A 868 8.54 26.42 24.86
N ARG A 869 8.45 25.11 24.60
CA ARG A 869 8.53 24.47 23.27
C ARG A 869 7.19 23.97 22.73
N VAL A 870 6.25 23.59 23.59
CA VAL A 870 4.93 23.07 23.23
C VAL A 870 3.91 24.21 23.25
N LYS A 871 3.25 24.42 22.11
CA LYS A 871 2.26 25.50 21.93
C LYS A 871 0.84 25.00 21.70
N HIS A 872 0.64 23.69 21.50
CA HIS A 872 -0.68 23.10 21.31
C HIS A 872 -0.81 21.88 22.23
N TRP A 873 -1.67 22.01 23.24
CA TRP A 873 -1.90 20.99 24.25
C TRP A 873 -3.24 20.31 24.03
N ILE A 874 -3.25 18.98 24.07
CA ILE A 874 -4.46 18.16 24.09
C ILE A 874 -4.50 17.48 25.45
N THR A 875 -5.53 17.72 26.25
CA THR A 875 -5.61 17.09 27.58
C THR A 875 -5.90 15.60 27.45
N ILE A 876 -6.97 15.24 26.75
CA ILE A 876 -7.49 13.88 26.70
C ILE A 876 -7.79 13.51 25.24
N ASN A 877 -7.34 12.33 24.82
CA ASN A 877 -7.68 11.77 23.51
C ASN A 877 -8.73 10.67 23.64
N GLU A 878 -9.81 10.79 22.86
CA GLU A 878 -10.87 9.78 22.74
C GLU A 878 -11.47 9.33 24.09
N PRO A 879 -12.01 10.26 24.90
CA PRO A 879 -12.55 9.91 26.22
C PRO A 879 -13.74 8.95 26.14
N TRP A 880 -14.53 9.02 25.06
CA TRP A 880 -15.63 8.09 24.77
C TRP A 880 -15.16 6.65 24.69
N THR A 881 -14.05 6.40 24.00
CA THR A 881 -13.50 5.05 23.82
C THR A 881 -13.05 4.50 25.16
N TYR A 882 -12.38 5.32 25.98
CA TYR A 882 -11.94 4.91 27.31
C TYR A 882 -13.12 4.56 28.23
N ALA A 883 -14.14 5.42 28.31
CA ALA A 883 -15.32 5.19 29.15
C ALA A 883 -16.16 3.99 28.66
N SER A 884 -16.46 3.90 27.36
CA SER A 884 -17.29 2.82 26.81
C SER A 884 -16.56 1.48 26.70
N GLN A 885 -15.36 1.44 26.14
CA GLN A 885 -14.64 0.18 25.94
C GLN A 885 -13.99 -0.34 27.23
N GLY A 886 -13.65 0.56 28.16
CA GLY A 886 -12.96 0.24 29.41
C GLY A 886 -13.87 -0.09 30.59
N TYR A 887 -15.04 0.56 30.70
CA TYR A 887 -15.95 0.47 31.86
C TYR A 887 -17.38 0.01 31.52
N ASP A 888 -17.76 -0.06 30.24
CA ASP A 888 -18.99 -0.70 29.79
C ASP A 888 -18.69 -2.06 29.16
N ILE A 889 -17.93 -2.12 28.06
CA ILE A 889 -17.68 -3.37 27.29
C ILE A 889 -16.60 -4.23 27.96
N GLY A 890 -15.67 -3.61 28.68
CA GLY A 890 -14.52 -4.27 29.27
C GLY A 890 -13.57 -4.90 28.23
N ALA A 891 -13.62 -4.42 26.98
CA ALA A 891 -12.73 -4.86 25.91
C ALA A 891 -11.33 -4.26 26.03
N LEU A 892 -11.23 -3.04 26.56
CA LEU A 892 -9.97 -2.30 26.78
C LEU A 892 -9.69 -2.13 28.27
N ALA A 893 -8.46 -1.77 28.64
CA ALA A 893 -8.09 -1.53 30.04
C ALA A 893 -8.96 -0.42 30.66
N PRO A 894 -9.40 -0.54 31.93
CA PRO A 894 -9.07 -1.60 32.90
C PRO A 894 -9.86 -2.92 32.71
N GLY A 895 -10.77 -2.98 31.73
CA GLY A 895 -11.54 -4.16 31.38
C GLY A 895 -12.73 -4.42 32.28
N ARG A 896 -13.26 -3.37 32.90
CA ARG A 896 -14.40 -3.44 33.81
C ARG A 896 -15.71 -3.51 33.04
N CYS A 897 -16.58 -4.40 33.48
CA CYS A 897 -17.92 -4.60 32.92
C CYS A 897 -18.77 -5.41 33.90
N SER A 898 -20.08 -5.34 33.74
CA SER A 898 -21.03 -6.12 34.55
C SER A 898 -20.92 -7.61 34.22
N ALA A 899 -21.05 -8.46 35.24
CA ALA A 899 -20.87 -9.91 35.12
C ALA A 899 -21.78 -10.57 34.06
N TRP A 900 -23.00 -10.04 33.85
CA TRP A 900 -23.94 -10.57 32.86
C TRP A 900 -23.54 -10.29 31.41
N ARG A 901 -22.56 -9.41 31.17
CA ARG A 901 -22.18 -8.99 29.82
C ARG A 901 -21.30 -10.03 29.12
N LYS A 902 -20.32 -10.59 29.83
CA LYS A 902 -19.42 -11.67 29.39
C LYS A 902 -18.88 -12.44 30.61
N ASN A 903 -18.59 -13.74 30.41
CA ASN A 903 -18.05 -14.62 31.46
C ASN A 903 -16.69 -14.16 32.03
N ASP A 904 -16.00 -13.23 31.37
CA ASP A 904 -14.62 -12.83 31.68
C ASP A 904 -14.54 -11.39 32.21
N CYS A 905 -15.67 -10.80 32.62
CA CYS A 905 -15.74 -9.49 33.26
C CYS A 905 -15.25 -9.59 34.72
N PRO A 906 -14.09 -8.99 35.09
CA PRO A 906 -13.47 -9.19 36.40
C PRO A 906 -14.25 -8.52 37.54
N ALA A 907 -14.83 -7.34 37.29
CA ALA A 907 -15.69 -6.53 38.15
C ALA A 907 -16.19 -5.30 37.37
N GLY A 908 -17.28 -4.67 37.80
CA GLY A 908 -17.76 -3.40 37.22
C GLY A 908 -19.28 -3.27 37.16
N ASP A 909 -19.73 -2.04 36.92
CA ASP A 909 -21.14 -1.72 36.67
C ASP A 909 -21.30 -0.91 35.37
N SER A 910 -21.64 -1.63 34.30
CA SER A 910 -21.89 -1.12 32.95
C SER A 910 -22.98 -0.06 32.88
N ALA A 911 -23.87 -0.01 33.88
CA ALA A 911 -24.98 0.93 33.92
C ALA A 911 -24.57 2.30 34.47
N THR A 912 -23.52 2.39 35.30
CA THR A 912 -23.18 3.61 36.06
C THR A 912 -21.73 4.05 35.90
N GLU A 913 -20.76 3.13 35.92
CA GLU A 913 -19.33 3.44 35.87
C GLU A 913 -18.91 4.24 34.63
N PRO A 914 -19.39 3.96 33.40
CA PRO A 914 -19.05 4.75 32.22
C PRO A 914 -19.41 6.24 32.37
N TYR A 915 -20.56 6.53 33.00
CA TYR A 915 -21.04 7.89 33.23
C TYR A 915 -20.25 8.62 34.32
N ILE A 916 -19.86 7.92 35.38
CA ILE A 916 -19.00 8.46 36.44
C ILE A 916 -17.61 8.80 35.88
N VAL A 917 -17.01 7.85 35.15
CA VAL A 917 -15.69 8.02 34.52
C VAL A 917 -15.70 9.20 33.54
N ALA A 918 -16.68 9.26 32.64
CA ALA A 918 -16.79 10.37 31.70
C ALA A 918 -16.98 11.73 32.41
N HIS A 919 -17.74 11.76 33.51
CA HIS A 919 -17.91 12.97 34.31
C HIS A 919 -16.58 13.43 34.91
N HIS A 920 -15.82 12.54 35.55
CA HIS A 920 -14.51 12.89 36.09
C HIS A 920 -13.50 13.26 35.01
N MET A 921 -13.51 12.62 33.84
CA MET A 921 -12.67 13.01 32.70
C MET A 921 -12.96 14.44 32.23
N LEU A 922 -14.22 14.85 32.18
CA LEU A 922 -14.61 16.24 31.85
C LEU A 922 -14.12 17.24 32.91
N LEU A 923 -14.22 16.89 34.20
CA LEU A 923 -13.69 17.71 35.29
C LEU A 923 -12.16 17.80 35.26
N SER A 924 -11.46 16.69 35.02
CA SER A 924 -10.00 16.64 34.85
C SER A 924 -9.55 17.51 33.66
N HIS A 925 -10.25 17.46 32.54
CA HIS A 925 -10.01 18.36 31.40
C HIS A 925 -10.19 19.83 31.79
N GLY A 926 -11.32 20.18 32.40
CA GLY A 926 -11.59 21.56 32.84
C GLY A 926 -10.56 22.08 33.85
N ALA A 927 -10.13 21.24 34.80
CA ALA A 927 -9.09 21.56 35.77
C ALA A 927 -7.73 21.81 35.10
N ALA A 928 -7.29 20.93 34.20
CA ALA A 928 -6.06 21.11 33.44
C ALA A 928 -6.07 22.39 32.59
N VAL A 929 -7.19 22.67 31.91
CA VAL A 929 -7.37 23.89 31.12
C VAL A 929 -7.32 25.13 31.99
N LYS A 930 -8.01 25.12 33.14
CA LYS A 930 -7.98 26.24 34.09
C LYS A 930 -6.55 26.55 34.54
N VAL A 931 -5.78 25.52 34.94
CA VAL A 931 -4.36 25.70 35.31
C VAL A 931 -3.56 26.33 34.17
N TYR A 932 -3.73 25.86 32.94
CA TYR A 932 -3.04 26.42 31.79
C TYR A 932 -3.40 27.89 31.54
N LYS A 933 -4.70 28.20 31.48
CA LYS A 933 -5.21 29.55 31.19
C LYS A 933 -4.82 30.56 32.26
N ASP A 934 -4.93 30.17 33.53
CA ASP A 934 -4.67 31.06 34.67
C ASP A 934 -3.17 31.34 34.86
N LYS A 935 -2.30 30.32 34.68
CA LYS A 935 -0.88 30.42 35.06
C LYS A 935 0.09 30.51 33.88
N TYR A 936 -0.22 29.91 32.74
CA TYR A 936 0.78 29.64 31.68
C TYR A 936 0.46 30.25 30.33
N GLN A 937 -0.82 30.43 29.98
CA GLN A 937 -1.22 30.83 28.63
C GLN A 937 -0.67 32.21 28.26
N ALA A 938 -0.66 33.17 29.19
CA ALA A 938 -0.14 34.52 28.94
C ALA A 938 1.36 34.54 28.60
N CYS A 939 2.18 33.72 29.28
CA CYS A 939 3.63 33.69 29.05
C CYS A 939 4.03 32.73 27.93
N GLN A 940 3.33 31.61 27.78
CA GLN A 940 3.67 30.58 26.78
C GLN A 940 3.01 30.81 25.43
N LYS A 941 1.90 31.56 25.39
CA LYS A 941 1.12 31.89 24.17
C LYS A 941 0.68 30.65 23.39
N GLY A 942 0.35 29.57 24.09
CA GLY A 942 -0.16 28.34 23.49
C GLY A 942 -1.69 28.22 23.57
N GLN A 943 -2.20 27.18 22.91
CA GLN A 943 -3.61 26.79 22.88
C GLN A 943 -3.80 25.44 23.55
N ILE A 944 -4.95 25.24 24.19
CA ILE A 944 -5.30 23.98 24.83
C ILE A 944 -6.68 23.48 24.41
N GLY A 945 -6.82 22.17 24.21
CA GLY A 945 -8.06 21.55 23.75
C GLY A 945 -8.20 20.10 24.18
N ILE A 946 -9.23 19.45 23.64
CA ILE A 946 -9.55 18.04 23.82
C ILE A 946 -9.81 17.40 22.46
N THR A 947 -9.51 16.11 22.32
CA THR A 947 -9.77 15.37 21.07
C THR A 947 -10.85 14.33 21.28
N LEU A 948 -11.95 14.44 20.53
CA LEU A 948 -13.14 13.59 20.65
C LEU A 948 -13.23 12.59 19.49
N VAL A 949 -13.76 11.40 19.75
CA VAL A 949 -14.24 10.49 18.70
C VAL A 949 -15.47 11.12 18.07
N SER A 950 -15.55 11.11 16.74
CA SER A 950 -16.53 11.91 16.00
C SER A 950 -17.21 11.16 14.87
N GLN A 951 -17.61 9.89 15.06
CA GLN A 951 -18.38 9.18 14.05
C GLN A 951 -19.64 9.95 13.61
N TRP A 952 -20.02 9.81 12.35
CA TRP A 952 -21.26 10.42 11.86
C TRP A 952 -22.38 9.39 11.81
N TYR A 953 -23.57 9.75 12.30
CA TYR A 953 -24.74 8.88 12.29
C TYR A 953 -25.75 9.31 11.24
N VAL A 954 -26.07 8.41 10.32
CA VAL A 954 -27.08 8.62 9.28
C VAL A 954 -28.32 7.82 9.65
N PRO A 955 -29.54 8.38 9.58
CA PRO A 955 -30.75 7.59 9.83
C PRO A 955 -30.87 6.44 8.83
N TYR A 956 -31.18 5.23 9.32
CA TYR A 956 -31.32 4.02 8.50
C TYR A 956 -32.43 4.20 7.46
N SER A 957 -33.50 4.92 7.79
CA SER A 957 -34.50 5.39 6.82
C SER A 957 -34.99 6.78 7.20
N ASN A 958 -35.68 7.48 6.28
CA ASN A 958 -36.28 8.80 6.54
C ASN A 958 -37.50 8.75 7.50
N SER A 959 -37.77 7.60 8.13
CA SER A 959 -38.80 7.52 9.18
C SER A 959 -38.40 8.39 10.37
N LYS A 960 -39.38 9.09 10.95
CA LYS A 960 -39.17 9.95 12.12
C LYS A 960 -38.42 9.23 13.25
N SER A 961 -38.77 7.98 13.52
CA SER A 961 -38.11 7.16 14.54
C SER A 961 -36.62 6.92 14.27
N ASN A 962 -36.22 6.70 13.01
CA ASN A 962 -34.81 6.48 12.65
C ASN A 962 -34.01 7.78 12.61
N VAL A 963 -34.63 8.90 12.24
CA VAL A 963 -34.05 10.25 12.37
C VAL A 963 -33.77 10.56 13.84
N GLU A 964 -34.74 10.31 14.71
CA GLU A 964 -34.57 10.47 16.16
C GLU A 964 -33.51 9.51 16.72
N ALA A 965 -33.43 8.26 16.21
CA ALA A 965 -32.40 7.32 16.62
C ALA A 965 -30.98 7.76 16.21
N ALA A 966 -30.81 8.35 15.03
CA ALA A 966 -29.53 8.92 14.60
C ALA A 966 -29.10 10.10 15.48
N GLN A 967 -30.04 10.97 15.86
CA GLN A 967 -29.76 12.06 16.80
C GLN A 967 -29.38 11.53 18.18
N ARG A 968 -30.10 10.53 18.72
CA ARG A 968 -29.74 9.90 20.00
C ARG A 968 -28.35 9.27 19.93
N ALA A 969 -28.02 8.55 18.87
CA ALA A 969 -26.67 8.00 18.70
C ALA A 969 -25.58 9.09 18.73
N LEU A 970 -25.83 10.23 18.07
CA LEU A 970 -24.92 11.37 18.10
C LEU A 970 -24.81 12.00 19.49
N ASP A 971 -25.93 12.15 20.20
CA ASP A 971 -25.98 12.69 21.57
C ASP A 971 -25.20 11.80 22.54
N PHE A 972 -25.36 10.48 22.46
CA PHE A 972 -24.69 9.53 23.35
C PHE A 972 -23.20 9.37 23.07
N MET A 973 -22.71 9.73 21.88
CA MET A 973 -21.28 9.64 21.54
C MET A 973 -20.59 11.01 21.55
N TYR A 974 -20.96 11.92 20.65
CA TYR A 974 -20.31 13.23 20.52
C TYR A 974 -20.89 14.23 21.52
N GLY A 975 -22.23 14.28 21.63
CA GLY A 975 -22.93 15.19 22.54
C GLY A 975 -22.59 14.95 24.02
N TRP A 976 -22.29 13.70 24.40
CA TRP A 976 -21.97 13.31 25.77
C TRP A 976 -20.78 14.10 26.35
N PHE A 977 -19.80 14.43 25.50
CA PHE A 977 -18.65 15.26 25.87
C PHE A 977 -18.78 16.70 25.38
N MET A 978 -19.33 16.92 24.18
CA MET A 978 -19.39 18.26 23.59
C MET A 978 -20.45 19.17 24.24
N ASN A 979 -21.59 18.63 24.66
CA ASN A 979 -22.64 19.46 25.30
C ASN A 979 -22.18 20.02 26.65
N PRO A 980 -21.57 19.25 27.57
CA PRO A 980 -21.01 19.82 28.79
C PRO A 980 -19.99 20.94 28.53
N LEU A 981 -19.14 20.78 27.50
CA LEU A 981 -18.15 21.79 27.12
C LEU A 981 -18.76 23.05 26.49
N THR A 982 -19.97 22.96 25.94
CA THR A 982 -20.61 24.08 25.20
C THR A 982 -21.71 24.76 26.00
N TYR A 983 -22.51 23.97 26.71
CA TYR A 983 -23.73 24.38 27.39
C TYR A 983 -23.67 24.17 28.91
N GLY A 984 -22.64 23.47 29.40
CA GLY A 984 -22.48 23.20 30.83
C GLY A 984 -23.28 22.02 31.37
N ASP A 985 -24.03 21.29 30.53
CA ASP A 985 -24.77 20.09 30.95
C ASP A 985 -24.81 19.05 29.82
N TYR A 986 -25.19 17.82 30.17
CA TYR A 986 -25.37 16.72 29.22
C TYR A 986 -26.58 16.93 28.30
N PRO A 987 -26.65 16.26 27.14
CA PRO A 987 -27.84 16.30 26.27
C PRO A 987 -29.13 15.93 27.01
N GLU A 988 -30.21 16.66 26.74
CA GLU A 988 -31.53 16.41 27.35
C GLU A 988 -32.06 15.00 27.03
N THR A 989 -31.81 14.53 25.81
CA THR A 989 -32.11 13.16 25.36
C THR A 989 -31.45 12.12 26.26
N MET A 990 -30.15 12.26 26.54
CA MET A 990 -29.44 11.39 27.49
C MET A 990 -30.04 11.47 28.89
N ARG A 991 -30.31 12.69 29.39
CA ARG A 991 -30.94 12.87 30.72
C ARG A 991 -32.27 12.12 30.81
N SER A 992 -33.11 12.23 29.79
CA SER A 992 -34.44 11.64 29.76
C SER A 992 -34.41 10.10 29.78
N ILE A 993 -33.43 9.49 29.10
CA ILE A 993 -33.34 8.03 28.98
C ILE A 993 -32.56 7.41 30.16
N VAL A 994 -31.41 7.99 30.51
CA VAL A 994 -30.49 7.44 31.52
C VAL A 994 -30.93 7.81 32.95
N GLY A 995 -31.66 8.91 33.11
CA GLY A 995 -32.23 9.33 34.38
C GLY A 995 -31.18 9.60 35.46
N LYS A 996 -31.30 8.94 36.61
CA LYS A 996 -30.44 9.18 37.79
C LYS A 996 -29.02 8.60 37.64
N ARG A 997 -28.78 7.68 36.70
CA ARG A 997 -27.45 7.07 36.47
C ARG A 997 -26.46 8.07 35.86
N LEU A 998 -26.95 9.09 35.16
CA LEU A 998 -26.12 10.16 34.61
C LEU A 998 -25.87 11.23 35.70
N PRO A 999 -24.62 11.54 36.07
CA PRO A 999 -24.29 12.55 37.08
C PRO A 999 -24.81 13.95 36.71
N LYS A 1000 -24.97 14.83 37.70
CA LYS A 1000 -25.32 16.24 37.48
C LYS A 1000 -24.11 17.12 37.78
N PHE A 1001 -23.87 18.12 36.93
CA PHE A 1001 -22.89 19.15 37.23
C PHE A 1001 -23.43 20.10 38.31
N THR A 1002 -22.62 20.33 39.34
CA THR A 1002 -22.82 21.44 40.27
C THR A 1002 -22.47 22.77 39.60
N HIS A 1003 -22.96 23.88 40.15
CA HIS A 1003 -22.70 25.21 39.59
C HIS A 1003 -21.20 25.52 39.42
N GLU A 1004 -20.35 25.09 40.34
CA GLU A 1004 -18.90 25.28 40.25
C GLU A 1004 -18.25 24.38 39.19
N GLN A 1005 -18.75 23.16 39.02
CA GLN A 1005 -18.26 22.28 37.97
C GLN A 1005 -18.68 22.77 36.57
N VAL A 1006 -19.87 23.37 36.43
CA VAL A 1006 -20.29 24.03 35.18
C VAL A 1006 -19.31 25.14 34.79
N LYS A 1007 -18.91 26.00 35.76
CA LYS A 1007 -17.90 27.05 35.52
C LYS A 1007 -16.55 26.49 35.11
N LEU A 1008 -16.21 25.28 35.56
CA LEU A 1008 -14.94 24.63 35.26
C LEU A 1008 -14.90 24.05 33.85
N VAL A 1009 -16.01 23.47 33.37
CA VAL A 1009 -16.08 22.70 32.13
C VAL A 1009 -16.60 23.52 30.94
N ASN A 1010 -17.55 24.42 31.17
CA ASN A 1010 -18.16 25.19 30.09
C ASN A 1010 -17.14 26.15 29.45
N GLY A 1011 -16.90 26.01 28.14
CA GLY A 1011 -15.94 26.80 27.39
C GLY A 1011 -14.46 26.47 27.69
N SER A 1012 -14.17 25.33 28.30
CA SER A 1012 -12.81 24.95 28.71
C SER A 1012 -11.92 24.47 27.54
N PHE A 1013 -11.93 25.15 26.39
CA PHE A 1013 -11.06 24.82 25.26
C PHE A 1013 -10.78 26.05 24.39
N ASP A 1014 -9.65 26.03 23.68
CA ASP A 1014 -9.29 26.98 22.62
C ASP A 1014 -9.47 26.36 21.22
N PHE A 1015 -9.40 25.03 21.14
CA PHE A 1015 -9.67 24.24 19.93
C PHE A 1015 -10.28 22.88 20.29
N ILE A 1016 -10.95 22.25 19.33
CA ILE A 1016 -11.46 20.88 19.43
C ILE A 1016 -10.77 20.01 18.37
N GLY A 1017 -10.19 18.89 18.80
CA GLY A 1017 -9.72 17.83 17.91
C GLY A 1017 -10.84 16.83 17.62
N LEU A 1018 -10.90 16.34 16.38
CA LEU A 1018 -11.86 15.33 15.96
C LEU A 1018 -11.11 14.13 15.40
N ASN A 1019 -11.21 12.98 16.07
CA ASN A 1019 -10.77 11.70 15.51
C ASN A 1019 -11.96 11.08 14.78
N TYR A 1020 -11.80 10.90 13.49
CA TYR A 1020 -12.86 10.57 12.57
C TYR A 1020 -12.40 9.44 11.64
N TYR A 1021 -13.09 8.30 11.69
CA TYR A 1021 -12.67 7.10 10.96
C TYR A 1021 -13.76 6.58 10.01
N SER A 1022 -15.02 6.53 10.47
CA SER A 1022 -16.16 6.04 9.69
C SER A 1022 -17.48 6.64 10.18
N GLY A 1023 -18.54 6.51 9.36
CA GLY A 1023 -19.92 6.73 9.78
C GLY A 1023 -20.64 5.44 10.17
N ASN A 1024 -21.85 5.55 10.70
CA ASN A 1024 -22.79 4.44 10.93
C ASN A 1024 -24.22 4.84 10.52
N PHE A 1025 -25.03 3.88 10.08
CA PHE A 1025 -26.48 4.02 10.03
C PHE A 1025 -27.11 3.71 11.39
N ALA A 1026 -28.12 4.47 11.79
CA ALA A 1026 -28.82 4.30 13.05
C ALA A 1026 -30.32 4.00 12.82
N SER A 1027 -30.83 2.97 13.48
CA SER A 1027 -32.25 2.60 13.46
C SER A 1027 -32.81 2.53 14.87
N ASN A 1028 -34.10 2.85 15.03
CA ASN A 1028 -34.75 2.88 16.34
C ASN A 1028 -34.89 1.47 16.93
N ASP A 1029 -34.35 1.26 18.13
CA ASP A 1029 -34.48 -0.01 18.84
C ASP A 1029 -34.89 0.24 20.31
N PRO A 1030 -36.20 0.31 20.59
CA PRO A 1030 -36.70 0.50 21.95
C PRO A 1030 -36.54 -0.76 22.82
N SER A 1031 -36.21 -1.92 22.23
CA SER A 1031 -36.02 -3.18 22.94
C SER A 1031 -34.59 -3.37 23.46
N ALA A 1032 -33.66 -2.50 23.07
CA ALA A 1032 -32.25 -2.55 23.48
C ALA A 1032 -32.05 -2.58 25.01
N ASN A 1033 -32.95 -1.94 25.79
CA ASN A 1033 -32.91 -1.88 27.26
C ASN A 1033 -33.79 -2.93 27.97
N SER A 1034 -34.29 -3.96 27.27
CA SER A 1034 -35.34 -4.85 27.82
C SER A 1034 -34.88 -5.86 28.89
N VAL A 1035 -33.56 -6.01 29.14
CA VAL A 1035 -33.05 -7.05 30.05
C VAL A 1035 -32.05 -6.53 31.10
N ASN A 1036 -31.04 -5.74 30.72
CA ASN A 1036 -30.05 -5.18 31.65
C ASN A 1036 -29.62 -3.77 31.21
N ASP A 1037 -29.52 -2.83 32.16
CA ASP A 1037 -29.06 -1.46 31.90
C ASP A 1037 -27.56 -1.43 31.52
N SER A 1038 -27.20 -0.70 30.46
CA SER A 1038 -25.81 -0.48 30.04
C SER A 1038 -25.69 0.76 29.16
N TYR A 1039 -24.52 1.40 29.19
CA TYR A 1039 -24.25 2.53 28.30
C TYR A 1039 -24.52 2.19 26.82
N SER A 1040 -24.07 1.03 26.33
CA SER A 1040 -24.23 0.68 24.90
C SER A 1040 -25.70 0.53 24.46
N SER A 1041 -26.61 0.21 25.37
CA SER A 1041 -28.04 0.05 25.06
C SER A 1041 -28.86 1.33 25.29
N ASP A 1042 -28.36 2.26 26.11
CA ASP A 1042 -29.06 3.49 26.50
C ASP A 1042 -29.37 4.45 25.33
N SER A 1043 -28.67 4.35 24.20
CA SER A 1043 -29.00 5.15 23.02
C SER A 1043 -30.35 4.75 22.38
N LEU A 1044 -30.85 3.55 22.69
CA LEU A 1044 -32.04 2.93 22.07
C LEU A 1044 -31.95 2.96 20.54
N ALA A 1045 -30.73 2.83 20.01
CA ALA A 1045 -30.43 2.87 18.60
C ALA A 1045 -29.58 1.66 18.22
N ASN A 1046 -30.02 0.93 17.20
CA ASN A 1046 -29.22 -0.11 16.58
C ASN A 1046 -28.34 0.52 15.49
N LEU A 1047 -27.03 0.30 15.61
CA LEU A 1047 -26.00 0.90 14.76
C LEU A 1047 -25.44 -0.15 13.78
N THR A 1048 -25.35 0.22 12.51
CA THR A 1048 -24.79 -0.66 11.47
C THR A 1048 -23.98 0.14 10.47
N VAL A 1049 -22.85 -0.40 10.02
CA VAL A 1049 -22.06 0.17 8.93
C VAL A 1049 -22.69 -0.09 7.56
N GLU A 1050 -23.72 -0.93 7.49
CA GLU A 1050 -24.35 -1.38 6.26
C GLU A 1050 -25.86 -1.10 6.25
N ARG A 1051 -26.36 -0.53 5.15
CA ARG A 1051 -27.78 -0.37 4.87
C ARG A 1051 -28.10 -0.97 3.50
N HIS A 1052 -29.03 -1.93 3.47
CA HIS A 1052 -29.48 -2.61 2.25
C HIS A 1052 -28.33 -3.16 1.37
N GLY A 1053 -27.34 -3.84 1.96
CA GLY A 1053 -26.21 -4.37 1.17
C GLY A 1053 -25.16 -3.32 0.78
N LYS A 1054 -25.21 -2.10 1.33
CA LYS A 1054 -24.26 -1.02 1.02
C LYS A 1054 -23.60 -0.49 2.28
N LEU A 1055 -22.26 -0.53 2.32
CA LEU A 1055 -21.49 0.11 3.39
C LEU A 1055 -21.67 1.63 3.34
N ILE A 1056 -21.70 2.24 4.51
CA ILE A 1056 -21.55 3.68 4.65
C ILE A 1056 -20.12 4.06 4.22
N GLY A 1057 -20.02 4.89 3.19
CA GLY A 1057 -18.74 5.23 2.56
C GLY A 1057 -17.74 5.87 3.54
N THR A 1058 -16.45 5.61 3.29
CA THR A 1058 -15.35 6.13 4.12
C THR A 1058 -15.16 7.64 3.89
N PRO A 1059 -15.03 8.46 4.94
CA PRO A 1059 -15.35 9.88 4.81
C PRO A 1059 -14.07 10.75 4.85
N LEU A 1060 -12.98 10.23 4.29
CA LEU A 1060 -11.79 11.02 3.94
C LEU A 1060 -12.07 11.99 2.78
N TYR A 1061 -13.11 11.73 1.99
CA TYR A 1061 -13.53 12.51 0.82
C TYR A 1061 -14.19 13.86 1.17
N LEU A 1062 -14.70 14.04 2.40
CA LEU A 1062 -15.53 15.20 2.79
C LEU A 1062 -14.75 16.38 3.38
N MET A 1063 -13.51 16.19 3.81
CA MET A 1063 -12.79 17.20 4.58
C MET A 1063 -12.50 18.49 3.78
N TRP A 1064 -12.39 18.37 2.46
CA TRP A 1064 -12.18 19.53 1.59
C TRP A 1064 -13.47 20.32 1.29
N ASN A 1065 -14.61 19.63 1.20
CA ASN A 1065 -15.90 20.29 0.98
C ASN A 1065 -16.28 21.18 2.17
N VAL A 1066 -15.91 20.77 3.38
CA VAL A 1066 -16.20 21.47 4.62
C VAL A 1066 -15.37 22.74 4.77
N ILE A 1067 -14.08 22.72 4.36
CA ILE A 1067 -13.17 23.87 4.49
C ILE A 1067 -13.53 24.99 3.51
N GLY A 1068 -14.10 24.66 2.34
CA GLY A 1068 -14.44 25.64 1.31
C GLY A 1068 -15.89 26.13 1.29
N ARG A 1069 -16.88 25.36 1.76
CA ARG A 1069 -18.31 25.65 1.50
C ARG A 1069 -19.20 25.93 2.72
N ALA A 1070 -18.75 25.66 3.94
CA ALA A 1070 -19.61 25.76 5.14
C ALA A 1070 -19.18 26.85 6.15
N GLY A 1071 -18.10 27.60 5.89
CA GLY A 1071 -17.61 28.60 6.85
C GLY A 1071 -17.00 28.03 8.13
N VAL A 1072 -16.64 26.74 8.14
CA VAL A 1072 -16.04 26.05 9.29
C VAL A 1072 -14.52 26.26 9.30
N THR A 1073 -13.97 26.78 10.40
CA THR A 1073 -12.54 27.05 10.56
C THR A 1073 -11.75 25.80 10.96
N VAL A 1074 -11.36 24.97 9.98
CA VAL A 1074 -10.47 23.82 10.22
C VAL A 1074 -9.01 24.27 10.16
N LYS A 1075 -8.23 23.98 11.22
CA LYS A 1075 -6.83 24.44 11.36
C LYS A 1075 -5.75 23.37 11.13
N GLY A 1076 -6.12 22.10 11.00
CA GLY A 1076 -5.16 21.07 10.62
C GLY A 1076 -5.74 19.69 10.45
N PHE A 1077 -4.92 18.78 9.91
CA PHE A 1077 -5.21 17.37 9.68
C PHE A 1077 -4.02 16.51 10.10
N PHE A 1078 -4.31 15.42 10.82
CA PHE A 1078 -3.30 14.49 11.32
C PHE A 1078 -3.63 13.06 10.86
N ALA A 1079 -2.76 12.48 10.05
CA ALA A 1079 -2.92 11.09 9.60
C ALA A 1079 -2.61 10.11 10.74
N TRP A 1080 -3.48 9.11 10.94
CA TRP A 1080 -3.20 7.96 11.80
C TRP A 1080 -2.71 6.78 10.92
N ALA A 1081 -1.52 6.22 11.09
CA ALA A 1081 -0.46 6.51 12.08
C ALA A 1081 0.90 6.79 11.42
N PHE A 1082 1.88 7.31 12.17
CA PHE A 1082 3.22 7.56 11.62
C PHE A 1082 3.95 6.28 11.18
N LEU A 1083 3.97 5.25 12.02
CA LEU A 1083 4.54 3.93 11.73
C LEU A 1083 3.54 2.81 12.07
N ASP A 1084 3.77 1.62 11.52
CA ASP A 1084 3.06 0.41 11.95
C ASP A 1084 3.30 0.19 13.45
N ASN A 1085 2.22 0.14 14.20
CA ASN A 1085 2.17 0.21 15.66
C ASN A 1085 1.37 -0.96 16.26
N PHE A 1086 1.38 -1.08 17.59
CA PHE A 1086 0.59 -2.07 18.32
C PHE A 1086 -0.88 -1.63 18.41
N GLU A 1087 -1.82 -2.34 17.79
CA GLU A 1087 -3.22 -1.90 17.64
C GLU A 1087 -4.18 -2.56 18.62
N TRP A 1088 -4.03 -2.22 19.91
CA TRP A 1088 -4.92 -2.62 21.01
C TRP A 1088 -5.31 -4.10 20.91
N GLY A 1089 -6.61 -4.46 20.91
CA GLY A 1089 -7.08 -5.85 20.81
C GLY A 1089 -6.65 -6.60 19.54
N SER A 1090 -6.11 -5.92 18.53
CA SER A 1090 -5.56 -6.54 17.31
C SER A 1090 -4.05 -6.82 17.39
N GLY A 1091 -3.34 -6.32 18.41
CA GLY A 1091 -1.89 -6.47 18.53
C GLY A 1091 -1.15 -5.95 17.28
N TYR A 1092 -0.07 -6.62 16.86
CA TYR A 1092 0.70 -6.27 15.65
C TYR A 1092 0.11 -6.79 14.32
N THR A 1093 -1.16 -7.24 14.32
CA THR A 1093 -1.78 -7.84 13.11
C THR A 1093 -2.32 -6.81 12.13
N LEU A 1094 -2.59 -5.59 12.58
CA LEU A 1094 -3.02 -4.45 11.76
C LEU A 1094 -1.87 -3.45 11.57
N ARG A 1095 -1.87 -2.71 10.46
CA ARG A 1095 -0.74 -1.87 10.02
C ARG A 1095 -1.22 -0.52 9.47
N PHE A 1096 -1.47 0.44 10.35
CA PHE A 1096 -1.97 1.79 9.99
C PHE A 1096 -0.85 2.79 9.63
N GLY A 1097 0.41 2.41 9.78
CA GLY A 1097 1.54 3.33 9.62
C GLY A 1097 1.75 3.84 8.20
N LEU A 1098 2.12 5.12 8.06
CA LEU A 1098 2.73 5.68 6.85
C LEU A 1098 4.13 5.05 6.60
N GLY A 1099 4.84 4.67 7.66
CA GLY A 1099 6.04 3.84 7.59
C GLY A 1099 5.76 2.38 7.95
N TYR A 1100 6.19 1.46 7.10
CA TYR A 1100 6.19 0.03 7.38
C TYR A 1100 7.27 -0.29 8.41
N VAL A 1101 6.92 -1.07 9.44
CA VAL A 1101 7.87 -1.57 10.44
C VAL A 1101 8.06 -3.06 10.23
N ASP A 1102 9.29 -3.49 9.97
CA ASP A 1102 9.60 -4.90 9.88
C ASP A 1102 9.86 -5.51 11.26
N TYR A 1103 8.84 -6.14 11.85
CA TYR A 1103 8.95 -6.80 13.15
C TYR A 1103 9.94 -7.98 13.18
N HIS A 1104 10.37 -8.47 12.01
CA HIS A 1104 11.29 -9.59 11.88
C HIS A 1104 12.72 -9.16 11.50
N ASP A 1105 12.90 -7.94 11.00
CA ASP A 1105 14.19 -7.34 10.63
C ASP A 1105 14.50 -6.11 11.51
N ASN A 1106 14.75 -6.32 12.80
CA ASN A 1106 15.19 -5.26 13.73
C ASN A 1106 14.29 -3.99 13.71
N LEU A 1107 12.98 -4.18 13.56
CA LEU A 1107 12.01 -3.09 13.47
C LEU A 1107 12.34 -2.09 12.36
N LYS A 1108 13.07 -2.48 11.31
CA LYS A 1108 13.54 -1.55 10.29
C LYS A 1108 12.35 -0.84 9.63
N ARG A 1109 12.49 0.48 9.46
CA ARG A 1109 11.44 1.35 8.95
C ARG A 1109 11.61 1.56 7.46
N TYR A 1110 10.51 1.45 6.72
CA TYR A 1110 10.46 1.70 5.29
C TYR A 1110 9.31 2.68 5.00
N PRO A 1111 9.54 3.76 4.24
CA PRO A 1111 8.44 4.61 3.80
C PRO A 1111 7.51 3.80 2.90
N LYS A 1112 6.21 3.76 3.20
CA LYS A 1112 5.21 3.19 2.30
C LYS A 1112 4.89 4.19 1.18
N ASP A 1113 4.18 3.75 0.16
CA ASP A 1113 3.71 4.62 -0.93
C ASP A 1113 2.88 5.81 -0.42
N SER A 1114 2.15 5.64 0.69
CA SER A 1114 1.43 6.72 1.36
C SER A 1114 2.36 7.81 1.94
N ALA A 1115 3.53 7.45 2.48
CA ALA A 1115 4.54 8.40 2.91
C ALA A 1115 5.17 9.17 1.74
N LEU A 1116 5.39 8.49 0.61
CA LEU A 1116 5.89 9.12 -0.63
C LEU A 1116 4.85 10.07 -1.25
N TRP A 1117 3.56 9.72 -1.14
CA TRP A 1117 2.47 10.58 -1.57
C TRP A 1117 2.36 11.85 -0.70
N PHE A 1118 2.36 11.72 0.62
CA PHE A 1118 2.33 12.86 1.54
C PHE A 1118 3.51 13.82 1.33
N ARG A 1119 4.70 13.26 1.05
CA ARG A 1119 5.88 14.03 0.62
C ARG A 1119 5.58 14.91 -0.59
N LYS A 1120 5.04 14.32 -1.65
CA LYS A 1120 4.71 15.03 -2.89
C LYS A 1120 3.61 16.08 -2.67
N PHE A 1121 2.65 15.81 -1.79
CA PHE A 1121 1.57 16.73 -1.47
C PHE A 1121 2.06 17.97 -0.71
N ASN A 1122 3.02 17.81 0.20
CA ASN A 1122 3.52 18.87 1.07
C ASN A 1122 4.61 19.76 0.44
N LEU A 1123 5.43 19.23 -0.48
CA LEU A 1123 6.49 20.00 -1.14
C LEU A 1123 5.93 20.83 -2.32
N LYS A 1124 6.19 22.14 -2.34
CA LYS A 1124 5.83 23.04 -3.45
C LYS A 1124 6.88 22.92 -4.58
N ASP A 1125 6.40 22.53 -5.75
CA ASP A 1125 7.01 22.64 -7.09
C ASP A 1125 8.25 21.81 -7.48
N GLU A 1126 8.07 21.12 -8.61
CA GLU A 1126 8.95 20.98 -9.80
C GLU A 1126 10.42 20.54 -9.73
N GLU A 1127 10.95 20.02 -8.62
CA GLU A 1127 12.22 19.27 -8.65
C GLU A 1127 12.02 17.77 -8.39
N TYR A 1128 11.83 17.02 -9.46
CA TYR A 1128 12.08 15.57 -9.51
C TYR A 1128 12.67 15.15 -10.85
#